data_AF-A0A925GRA9-F1
#
_entry.id   AF-A0A925GRA9-F1
#
_cell.length_a   1.000
_cell.length_b   1.000
_cell.length_c   1.000
_cell.angle_alpha   90.00
_cell.angle_beta   90.00
_cell.angle_gamma   90.00
#
_symmetry.space_group_name_H-M   'P 1'
#
loop_
_entity.id
_entity.type
_entity.pdbx_description
1 polymer ?
#
loop_
_entity_poly.entity_id
_entity_poly.type
_entity_poly.pdbx_seq_one_letter_code
_entity_poly.pdbx_strand_id
1 'polypeptide(L)'
;MIAVPTLLLSDAQVRDLLLDLEIRYLANTDDQLAFALVTDSPDSDHAFDDRDRLVAVCQAQIEELNARYGSHGRTPFYMFHRHRVFNASEGRWMGWERKRGKLLDLNQLLRGGFDSFPVKVGNLEILPRVKYVITLDSDTQLPRGSAARMIGTMAHPLNRAVVDPNTKMVGEGYGILQPRVGVSIQSSVRSRLAGIYSGQTGFDIYTRAISDVYQDLFGEGSFTGKGVYDVDALNESLGKRFPENALLSHDLIEGAYARAGLVSDIELIDDYPSHFSAYSRRKHRWVRGDWQITRWLLPRVPDYHGNIVPNPTNLISRWKILDNLRRSLFEPATLALFLAGWFYLPGNVWHWTGASIAMWLMPVWASLVFSVLRAPVGRPGMKAWARDFGKAILNGHLMALLGIGFLLHQALLSLDAIARSVLRVFVTRRKLLEWETAAESETATRGKATVDTYMEWTPWIAAALLGALYLIRPASLAPAAPVLLLWFSSRAISDWLNRAPRGTNKTLTDDDVELLDRSADKILAFFDEWSNEANHYLIPDNIRESGAVADRLSPTNVGFLLNVRIAALLMGRDSLETFVLKVRRSLDTLIALPKYKGHLLNWYDTGTLQPVEPLFVSTVDSGNLVACLWTLKQAALEFASEDAAKRGLTDGLRLELQRIAEDSHAVADAMEFEFLFHKRRKVLSVGFDTAAGKLEQAAYDLLASESRIACFVAIAKGDIPQDAWFHLGRRHTLAGGEQVLVSWTGTMFEYLMPALWMRHHLGTILEDSLQRVVRVQQEYGRRKGVPWGISESACSGALNCEYGYAAFGVPELAMKAVGDKQTLVISPYSTFLGLLTDPQAAVANLRVMDGFGWSGSYGFYEAVDYTLAGGDVIRSWMAHHQGMSLLSICNVLLDFPLPRLFHAEPRVLATELLLHERVPSAVTVEAEEVEPAAAA
;
A
#
# COMPACT_ATOMS: atom_id res chain seq x y z
N MET A 1 -2.33 -13.88 20.02
CA MET A 1 -1.61 -12.60 20.22
C MET A 1 -0.80 -12.29 18.97
N ILE A 2 -0.82 -11.05 18.48
CA ILE A 2 0.07 -10.55 17.44
C ILE A 2 1.24 -9.90 18.17
N ALA A 3 2.46 -10.35 17.93
CA ALA A 3 3.67 -9.84 18.56
C ALA A 3 4.57 -9.18 17.50
N VAL A 4 4.99 -7.94 17.76
CA VAL A 4 5.90 -7.17 16.90
C VAL A 4 7.20 -6.93 17.68
N PRO A 5 8.24 -7.76 17.48
CA PRO A 5 9.53 -7.56 18.11
C PRO A 5 10.27 -6.37 17.49
N THR A 6 10.53 -5.31 18.26
CA THR A 6 11.09 -4.04 17.71
C THR A 6 12.07 -3.34 18.65
N LEU A 7 12.91 -2.45 18.13
CA LEU A 7 13.78 -1.58 18.93
C LEU A 7 13.14 -0.20 19.07
N LEU A 8 13.32 0.46 20.21
CA LEU A 8 12.93 1.87 20.41
C LEU A 8 14.11 2.78 20.02
N LEU A 9 14.02 3.42 18.85
CA LEU A 9 15.13 4.18 18.26
C LEU A 9 15.02 5.69 18.46
N SER A 10 13.82 6.26 18.28
CA SER A 10 13.56 7.70 18.38
C SER A 10 12.07 7.97 18.64
N ASP A 11 11.73 9.17 19.14
CA ASP A 11 10.33 9.56 19.36
C ASP A 11 9.47 9.47 18.08
N ALA A 12 10.05 9.79 16.92
CA ALA A 12 9.36 9.68 15.63
C ALA A 12 9.05 8.22 15.29
N GLN A 13 10.05 7.34 15.40
CA GLN A 13 9.88 5.91 15.13
C GLN A 13 8.91 5.24 16.11
N VAL A 14 8.88 5.68 17.38
CA VAL A 14 7.87 5.21 18.35
C VAL A 14 6.46 5.58 17.88
N ARG A 15 6.22 6.83 17.46
CA ARG A 15 4.90 7.23 16.94
C ARG A 15 4.48 6.38 15.73
N ASP A 16 5.39 6.12 14.79
CA ASP A 16 5.13 5.28 13.62
C ASP A 16 4.78 3.84 14.05
N LEU A 17 5.51 3.26 15.00
CA LEU A 17 5.22 1.93 15.54
C LEU A 17 3.82 1.82 16.17
N LEU A 18 3.38 2.88 16.85
CA LEU A 18 2.07 2.93 17.50
C LEU A 18 0.95 3.07 16.47
N LEU A 19 1.12 3.93 15.46
CA LEU A 19 0.19 4.04 14.34
C LEU A 19 0.09 2.70 13.60
N ASP A 20 1.21 2.05 13.30
CA ASP A 20 1.20 0.74 12.64
C ASP A 20 0.55 -0.35 13.52
N LEU A 21 0.64 -0.25 14.84
CA LEU A 21 -0.04 -1.17 15.77
C LEU A 21 -1.56 -0.95 15.74
N GLU A 22 -2.00 0.31 15.75
CA GLU A 22 -3.40 0.71 15.61
C GLU A 22 -3.99 0.26 14.26
N ILE A 23 -3.24 0.44 13.16
CA ILE A 23 -3.62 -0.05 11.83
C ILE A 23 -3.83 -1.57 11.84
N ARG A 24 -2.92 -2.34 12.45
CA ARG A 24 -3.05 -3.81 12.55
C ARG A 24 -4.28 -4.22 13.35
N TYR A 25 -4.61 -3.48 14.42
CA TYR A 25 -5.81 -3.68 15.22
C TYR A 25 -7.09 -3.38 14.42
N LEU A 26 -7.16 -2.22 13.76
CA LEU A 26 -8.32 -1.83 12.96
C LEU A 26 -8.55 -2.76 11.75
N ALA A 27 -7.48 -3.34 11.21
CA ALA A 27 -7.57 -4.37 10.19
C ALA A 27 -8.07 -5.73 10.76
N ASN A 28 -7.88 -6.01 12.05
CA ASN A 28 -8.19 -7.30 12.66
C ASN A 28 -8.85 -7.11 14.05
N THR A 29 -10.11 -6.67 14.06
CA THR A 29 -10.85 -6.23 15.25
C THR A 29 -11.48 -7.37 16.08
N ASP A 30 -11.04 -8.62 15.92
CA ASP A 30 -11.61 -9.75 16.66
C ASP A 30 -11.28 -9.67 18.16
N ASP A 31 -12.26 -10.01 19.00
CA ASP A 31 -12.16 -9.84 20.44
C ASP A 31 -11.14 -10.77 21.13
N GLN A 32 -10.75 -11.85 20.45
CA GLN A 32 -9.74 -12.80 20.90
C GLN A 32 -8.31 -12.41 20.49
N LEU A 33 -8.15 -11.29 19.77
CA LEU A 33 -6.86 -10.77 19.37
C LEU A 33 -6.34 -9.73 20.38
N ALA A 34 -5.02 -9.77 20.54
CA ALA A 34 -4.23 -8.89 21.39
C ALA A 34 -2.97 -8.50 20.62
N PHE A 35 -2.61 -7.22 20.62
CA PHE A 35 -1.56 -6.64 19.80
C PHE A 35 -0.43 -6.15 20.70
N ALA A 36 0.75 -6.75 20.60
CA ALA A 36 1.84 -6.54 21.52
C ALA A 36 3.10 -6.01 20.81
N LEU A 37 3.63 -4.89 21.31
CA LEU A 37 5.01 -4.50 21.03
C LEU A 37 5.94 -5.22 22.02
N VAL A 38 6.88 -5.99 21.48
CA VAL A 38 7.92 -6.66 22.28
C VAL A 38 9.23 -5.91 22.06
N THR A 39 9.60 -5.06 23.01
CA THR A 39 10.57 -3.98 22.77
C THR A 39 11.88 -4.20 23.52
N ASP A 40 12.99 -3.77 22.89
CA ASP A 40 14.28 -3.57 23.54
C ASP A 40 14.77 -2.15 23.25
N SER A 41 15.65 -1.64 24.11
CA SER A 41 16.47 -0.49 23.78
C SER A 41 17.66 -0.90 22.89
N PRO A 42 18.25 0.03 22.10
CA PRO A 42 19.36 -0.29 21.21
C PRO A 42 20.62 -0.75 21.97
N ASP A 43 21.49 -1.49 21.29
CA ASP A 43 22.79 -1.93 21.83
C ASP A 43 23.59 -0.73 22.36
N SER A 44 24.12 -0.86 23.59
CA SER A 44 24.84 0.21 24.29
C SER A 44 26.10 -0.33 24.99
N ASP A 45 27.06 0.55 25.23
CA ASP A 45 28.22 0.25 26.08
C ASP A 45 27.89 0.40 27.58
N HIS A 46 26.70 0.94 27.90
CA HIS A 46 26.17 1.12 29.25
C HIS A 46 24.85 0.35 29.45
N ALA A 47 24.57 -0.04 30.70
CA ALA A 47 23.32 -0.72 31.05
C ALA A 47 22.08 0.15 30.82
N PHE A 48 22.22 1.46 31.07
CA PHE A 48 21.19 2.48 30.89
C PHE A 48 21.75 3.65 30.06
N ASP A 49 20.92 4.26 29.22
CA ASP A 49 21.24 5.45 28.44
C ASP A 49 20.01 6.38 28.25
N ASP A 50 20.23 7.56 27.67
CA ASP A 50 19.17 8.58 27.49
C ASP A 50 17.97 8.08 26.67
N ARG A 51 18.16 7.03 25.86
CA ARG A 51 17.10 6.45 25.01
C ARG A 51 16.13 5.60 25.80
N ASP A 52 16.46 5.21 27.03
CA ASP A 52 15.52 4.51 27.92
C ASP A 52 14.30 5.39 28.29
N ARG A 53 14.37 6.72 28.06
CA ARG A 53 13.19 7.62 28.11
C ARG A 53 12.09 7.23 27.13
N LEU A 54 12.44 6.61 25.99
CA LEU A 54 11.49 6.17 24.97
C LEU A 54 10.56 5.07 25.48
N VAL A 55 10.97 4.32 26.51
CA VAL A 55 10.13 3.30 27.15
C VAL A 55 8.90 3.94 27.76
N ALA A 56 9.08 5.05 28.50
CA ALA A 56 7.98 5.79 29.10
C ALA A 56 7.06 6.43 28.05
N VAL A 57 7.64 6.96 26.96
CA VAL A 57 6.86 7.52 25.83
C VAL A 57 6.00 6.42 25.18
N CYS A 58 6.59 5.26 24.89
CA CYS A 58 5.88 4.14 24.30
C CYS A 58 4.78 3.61 25.24
N GLN A 59 5.06 3.51 26.55
CA GLN A 59 4.07 3.13 27.55
C GLN A 59 2.85 4.07 27.54
N ALA A 60 3.08 5.39 27.62
CA ALA A 60 2.00 6.37 27.65
C ALA A 60 1.11 6.29 26.39
N GLN A 61 1.71 6.07 25.22
CA GLN A 61 0.95 5.94 23.97
C GLN A 61 0.16 4.62 23.88
N ILE A 62 0.68 3.51 24.42
CA ILE A 62 -0.09 2.26 24.52
C ILE A 62 -1.28 2.41 25.48
N GLU A 63 -1.08 3.14 26.59
CA GLU A 63 -2.18 3.47 27.52
C GLU A 63 -3.24 4.35 26.84
N GLU A 64 -2.84 5.33 26.02
CA GLU A 64 -3.77 6.14 25.22
C GLU A 64 -4.58 5.30 24.23
N LEU A 65 -3.94 4.38 23.50
CA LEU A 65 -4.63 3.46 22.61
C LEU A 65 -5.61 2.55 23.37
N ASN A 66 -5.22 2.06 24.54
CA ASN A 66 -6.11 1.27 25.39
C ASN A 66 -7.25 2.10 25.99
N ALA A 67 -7.07 3.40 26.25
CA ALA A 67 -8.15 4.29 26.65
C ALA A 67 -9.15 4.51 25.51
N ARG A 68 -8.66 4.57 24.26
CA ARG A 68 -9.48 4.76 23.06
C ARG A 68 -10.27 3.51 22.66
N TYR A 69 -9.66 2.33 22.74
CA TYR A 69 -10.21 1.09 22.20
C TYR A 69 -10.53 0.01 23.24
N GLY A 70 -10.07 0.18 24.48
CA GLY A 70 -10.38 -0.73 25.58
C GLY A 70 -11.85 -0.64 25.97
N SER A 71 -12.42 -1.77 26.36
CA SER A 71 -13.79 -1.82 26.88
C SER A 71 -13.94 -2.96 27.88
N HIS A 72 -14.81 -2.80 28.88
CA HIS A 72 -15.16 -3.86 29.85
C HIS A 72 -13.95 -4.55 30.52
N GLY A 73 -12.89 -3.79 30.85
CA GLY A 73 -11.67 -4.33 31.47
C GLY A 73 -10.71 -5.06 30.50
N ARG A 74 -11.05 -5.12 29.20
CA ARG A 74 -10.17 -5.60 28.14
C ARG A 74 -9.34 -4.46 27.57
N THR A 75 -8.06 -4.74 27.35
CA THR A 75 -7.11 -3.85 26.67
C THR A 75 -6.58 -4.57 25.42
N PRO A 76 -6.84 -4.07 24.19
CA PRO A 76 -6.36 -4.73 22.97
C PRO A 76 -4.84 -4.57 22.77
N PHE A 77 -4.21 -3.55 23.34
CA PHE A 77 -2.80 -3.22 23.13
C PHE A 77 -1.93 -3.55 24.33
N TYR A 78 -0.74 -4.08 24.05
CA TYR A 78 0.22 -4.54 25.03
C TYR A 78 1.62 -4.02 24.70
N MET A 79 2.41 -3.80 25.75
CA MET A 79 3.84 -3.55 25.64
C MET A 79 4.57 -4.45 26.61
N PHE A 80 5.62 -5.11 26.12
CA PHE A 80 6.53 -5.91 26.91
C PHE A 80 7.95 -5.44 26.62
N HIS A 81 8.54 -4.66 27.51
CA HIS A 81 9.88 -4.14 27.36
C HIS A 81 10.87 -4.90 28.22
N ARG A 82 11.98 -5.35 27.63
CA ARG A 82 13.03 -6.12 28.32
C ARG A 82 14.14 -5.24 28.87
N HIS A 83 14.78 -5.69 29.94
CA HIS A 83 16.05 -5.11 30.37
C HIS A 83 17.19 -5.44 29.39
N ARG A 84 18.16 -4.52 29.24
CA ARG A 84 19.45 -4.85 28.65
C ARG A 84 20.23 -5.76 29.59
N VAL A 85 20.86 -6.78 29.03
CA VAL A 85 21.79 -7.69 29.74
C VAL A 85 23.16 -7.56 29.10
N PHE A 86 24.22 -7.58 29.91
CA PHE A 86 25.58 -7.56 29.38
C PHE A 86 25.90 -8.88 28.69
N ASN A 87 26.18 -8.79 27.39
CA ASN A 87 26.55 -9.94 26.58
C ASN A 87 28.07 -9.98 26.39
N ALA A 88 28.74 -10.89 27.09
CA ALA A 88 30.20 -11.02 27.03
C ALA A 88 30.72 -11.39 25.63
N SER A 89 29.93 -12.10 24.80
CA SER A 89 30.33 -12.49 23.44
C SER A 89 30.29 -11.31 22.45
N GLU A 90 29.43 -10.33 22.72
CA GLU A 90 29.27 -9.11 21.92
C GLU A 90 30.04 -7.93 22.50
N GLY A 91 30.34 -7.97 23.81
CA GLY A 91 31.00 -6.89 24.56
C GLY A 91 30.10 -5.67 24.76
N ARG A 92 28.78 -5.86 24.82
CA ARG A 92 27.77 -4.79 24.89
C ARG A 92 26.57 -5.15 25.77
N TRP A 93 25.87 -4.13 26.26
CA TRP A 93 24.56 -4.24 26.87
C TRP A 93 23.49 -4.25 25.78
N MET A 94 22.70 -5.32 25.72
CA MET A 94 21.72 -5.54 24.66
C MET A 94 20.60 -6.46 25.15
N GLY A 95 19.49 -6.53 24.42
CA GLY A 95 18.46 -7.55 24.66
C GLY A 95 18.99 -8.95 24.34
N TRP A 96 18.75 -9.91 25.25
CA TRP A 96 19.19 -11.30 25.08
C TRP A 96 18.66 -11.88 23.77
N GLU A 97 19.54 -12.55 22.99
CA GLU A 97 19.20 -13.27 21.75
C GLU A 97 18.39 -12.47 20.69
N ARG A 98 18.37 -11.13 20.79
CA ARG A 98 17.68 -10.21 19.84
C ARG A 98 16.24 -10.68 19.55
N LYS A 99 15.81 -10.78 18.27
CA LYS A 99 14.42 -11.15 17.90
C LYS A 99 14.03 -12.54 18.43
N ARG A 100 14.93 -13.52 18.31
CA ARG A 100 14.73 -14.88 18.84
C ARG A 100 14.45 -14.84 20.34
N GLY A 101 15.30 -14.15 21.09
CA GLY A 101 15.16 -14.02 22.53
C GLY A 101 13.88 -13.34 22.95
N LYS A 102 13.44 -12.28 22.25
CA LYS A 102 12.16 -11.61 22.51
C LYS A 102 10.99 -12.57 22.49
N LEU A 103 10.95 -13.43 21.47
CA LEU A 103 9.86 -14.40 21.29
C LEU A 103 9.95 -15.53 22.31
N LEU A 104 11.15 -16.02 22.64
CA LEU A 104 11.34 -17.04 23.67
C LEU A 104 10.98 -16.51 25.07
N ASP A 105 11.44 -15.32 25.44
CA ASP A 105 11.07 -14.66 26.70
C ASP A 105 9.57 -14.42 26.77
N LEU A 106 8.95 -13.96 25.66
CA LEU A 106 7.50 -13.81 25.59
C LEU A 106 6.80 -15.15 25.85
N ASN A 107 7.24 -16.23 25.21
CA ASN A 107 6.64 -17.55 25.41
C ASN A 107 6.80 -18.08 26.84
N GLN A 108 7.89 -17.74 27.53
CA GLN A 108 8.04 -18.02 28.96
C GLN A 108 7.03 -17.22 29.78
N LEU A 109 6.90 -15.92 29.52
CA LEU A 109 5.92 -15.07 30.19
C LEU A 109 4.48 -15.59 29.99
N LEU A 110 4.12 -16.01 28.77
CA LEU A 110 2.80 -16.57 28.43
C LEU A 110 2.48 -17.90 29.16
N ARG A 111 3.48 -18.56 29.73
CA ARG A 111 3.33 -19.84 30.45
C ARG A 111 3.72 -19.74 31.93
N GLY A 112 3.86 -18.53 32.47
CA GLY A 112 4.22 -18.32 33.87
C GLY A 112 5.65 -18.78 34.21
N GLY A 113 6.52 -18.85 33.22
CA GLY A 113 7.94 -19.12 33.36
C GLY A 113 8.71 -17.90 33.88
N PHE A 114 10.00 -17.82 33.52
CA PHE A 114 10.83 -16.68 33.90
C PHE A 114 10.38 -15.39 33.21
N ASP A 115 10.33 -14.30 33.96
CA ASP A 115 9.85 -13.00 33.50
C ASP A 115 11.02 -12.04 33.24
N SER A 116 11.33 -11.86 31.96
CA SER A 116 12.40 -10.97 31.47
C SER A 116 11.94 -9.52 31.22
N PHE A 117 10.67 -9.18 31.52
CA PHE A 117 10.05 -7.92 31.11
C PHE A 117 9.76 -7.01 32.32
N PRO A 118 10.64 -6.09 32.73
CA PRO A 118 10.35 -5.17 33.83
C PRO A 118 9.14 -4.27 33.62
N VAL A 119 8.92 -3.80 32.38
CA VAL A 119 7.85 -2.87 32.05
C VAL A 119 6.86 -3.62 31.17
N LYS A 120 5.62 -3.69 31.67
CA LYS A 120 4.50 -4.38 31.05
C LYS A 120 3.28 -3.48 31.08
N VAL A 121 2.61 -3.33 29.95
CA VAL A 121 1.38 -2.53 29.80
C VAL A 121 0.27 -3.40 29.23
N GLY A 122 -0.96 -3.21 29.71
CA GLY A 122 -2.16 -3.97 29.33
C GLY A 122 -2.62 -4.97 30.41
N ASN A 123 -3.81 -5.54 30.23
CA ASN A 123 -4.41 -6.52 31.13
C ASN A 123 -3.75 -7.90 30.94
N LEU A 124 -2.88 -8.26 31.89
CA LEU A 124 -2.04 -9.47 31.85
C LEU A 124 -2.81 -10.78 32.13
N GLU A 125 -4.10 -10.73 32.49
CA GLU A 125 -4.90 -11.94 32.73
C GLU A 125 -5.06 -12.82 31.49
N ILE A 126 -4.89 -12.25 30.29
CA ILE A 126 -5.00 -12.99 29.04
C ILE A 126 -3.81 -13.92 28.78
N LEU A 127 -2.64 -13.66 29.39
CA LEU A 127 -1.38 -14.26 28.98
C LEU A 127 -1.39 -15.80 29.02
N PRO A 128 -1.88 -16.46 30.10
CA PRO A 128 -1.95 -17.92 30.15
C PRO A 128 -2.91 -18.53 29.10
N ARG A 129 -3.85 -17.74 28.57
CA ARG A 129 -4.85 -18.18 27.58
C ARG A 129 -4.35 -18.04 26.14
N VAL A 130 -3.22 -17.37 25.91
CA VAL A 130 -2.66 -17.22 24.56
C VAL A 130 -2.17 -18.58 24.07
N LYS A 131 -2.85 -19.12 23.06
CA LYS A 131 -2.48 -20.38 22.39
C LYS A 131 -1.56 -20.16 21.19
N TYR A 132 -1.85 -19.14 20.39
CA TYR A 132 -1.12 -18.82 19.17
C TYR A 132 -0.51 -17.42 19.22
N VAL A 133 0.70 -17.31 18.69
CA VAL A 133 1.38 -16.02 18.47
C VAL A 133 1.60 -15.83 16.98
N ILE A 134 1.17 -14.69 16.44
CA ILE A 134 1.52 -14.21 15.10
C ILE A 134 2.70 -13.26 15.27
N THR A 135 3.91 -13.66 14.85
CA THR A 135 5.08 -12.78 14.88
C THR A 135 5.22 -12.04 13.56
N LEU A 136 5.44 -10.72 13.65
CA LEU A 136 5.63 -9.82 12.51
C LEU A 136 6.88 -8.98 12.72
N ASP A 137 7.51 -8.51 11.63
CA ASP A 137 8.50 -7.43 11.75
C ASP A 137 7.79 -6.08 11.83
N SER A 138 8.50 -5.04 12.26
CA SER A 138 7.95 -3.68 12.35
C SER A 138 7.46 -3.15 11.00
N ASP A 139 8.12 -3.54 9.90
CA ASP A 139 7.81 -3.17 8.52
C ASP A 139 6.81 -4.11 7.83
N THR A 140 6.27 -5.12 8.55
CA THR A 140 5.29 -6.04 7.99
C THR A 140 3.86 -5.57 8.25
N GLN A 141 3.13 -5.35 7.18
CA GLN A 141 1.70 -5.06 7.22
C GLN A 141 0.91 -6.36 7.31
N LEU A 142 -0.13 -6.36 8.16
CA LEU A 142 -1.05 -7.47 8.37
C LEU A 142 -2.39 -7.10 7.74
N PRO A 143 -2.73 -7.62 6.55
CA PRO A 143 -3.99 -7.28 5.89
C PRO A 143 -5.21 -7.66 6.72
N ARG A 144 -6.33 -7.00 6.43
CA ARG A 144 -7.57 -7.20 7.18
C ARG A 144 -8.09 -8.64 7.05
N GLY A 145 -8.46 -9.22 8.19
CA GLY A 145 -8.90 -10.61 8.33
C GLY A 145 -7.81 -11.69 8.23
N SER A 146 -6.56 -11.34 7.91
CA SER A 146 -5.47 -12.32 7.77
C SER A 146 -5.12 -13.01 9.09
N ALA A 147 -5.25 -12.34 10.24
CA ALA A 147 -4.97 -12.96 11.54
C ALA A 147 -5.92 -14.14 11.83
N ALA A 148 -7.21 -13.90 11.69
CA ALA A 148 -8.24 -14.92 11.92
C ALA A 148 -8.08 -16.11 10.98
N ARG A 149 -7.77 -15.85 9.69
CA ARG A 149 -7.49 -16.92 8.72
C ARG A 149 -6.26 -17.74 9.09
N MET A 150 -5.14 -17.11 9.48
CA MET A 150 -3.93 -17.83 9.91
C MET A 150 -4.18 -18.69 11.15
N ILE A 151 -4.87 -18.13 12.15
CA ILE A 151 -5.22 -18.84 13.39
C ILE A 151 -6.17 -20.00 13.08
N GLY A 152 -7.17 -19.79 12.22
CA GLY A 152 -8.10 -20.83 11.78
C GLY A 152 -7.39 -21.98 11.06
N THR A 153 -6.46 -21.67 10.15
CA THR A 153 -5.63 -22.67 9.47
C THR A 153 -4.78 -23.44 10.49
N MET A 154 -4.15 -22.76 11.44
CA MET A 154 -3.31 -23.44 12.45
C MET A 154 -4.11 -24.29 13.44
N ALA A 155 -5.33 -23.86 13.77
CA ALA A 155 -6.22 -24.59 14.66
C ALA A 155 -6.85 -25.82 14.01
N HIS A 156 -6.81 -25.93 12.68
CA HIS A 156 -7.37 -27.07 11.96
C HIS A 156 -6.71 -28.39 12.41
N PRO A 157 -7.48 -29.48 12.67
CA PRO A 157 -6.94 -30.73 13.21
C PRO A 157 -5.79 -31.33 12.38
N LEU A 158 -5.83 -31.20 11.05
CA LEU A 158 -4.77 -31.68 10.16
C LEU A 158 -3.43 -30.94 10.32
N ASN A 159 -3.45 -29.74 10.88
CA ASN A 159 -2.26 -28.91 11.08
C ASN A 159 -1.74 -28.96 12.53
N ARG A 160 -2.42 -29.67 13.43
CA ARG A 160 -2.03 -29.73 14.84
C ARG A 160 -0.66 -30.37 14.99
N ALA A 161 0.29 -29.61 15.55
CA ALA A 161 1.64 -30.09 15.80
C ALA A 161 1.67 -31.25 16.79
N VAL A 162 2.44 -32.29 16.45
CA VAL A 162 2.79 -33.40 17.34
C VAL A 162 4.30 -33.42 17.52
N VAL A 163 4.76 -33.12 18.73
CA VAL A 163 6.19 -33.12 19.08
C VAL A 163 6.61 -34.53 19.46
N ASP A 164 7.64 -35.05 18.78
CA ASP A 164 8.28 -36.32 19.13
C ASP A 164 8.98 -36.19 20.50
N PRO A 165 8.66 -37.04 21.49
CA PRO A 165 9.22 -36.93 22.83
C PRO A 165 10.73 -37.18 22.90
N ASN A 166 11.29 -37.95 21.96
CA ASN A 166 12.71 -38.29 21.91
C ASN A 166 13.51 -37.23 21.17
N THR A 167 13.09 -36.92 19.95
CA THR A 167 13.84 -35.97 19.12
C THR A 167 13.53 -34.54 19.50
N LYS A 168 12.40 -34.24 20.15
CA LYS A 168 11.87 -32.88 20.40
C LYS A 168 11.73 -32.06 19.12
N MET A 169 11.28 -32.73 18.05
CA MET A 169 10.91 -32.10 16.79
C MET A 169 9.44 -32.32 16.50
N VAL A 170 8.83 -31.44 15.71
CA VAL A 170 7.46 -31.64 15.24
C VAL A 170 7.48 -32.67 14.11
N GLY A 171 6.94 -33.86 14.39
CA GLY A 171 6.89 -34.98 13.45
C GLY A 171 5.65 -34.97 12.55
N GLU A 172 4.51 -34.54 13.10
CA GLU A 172 3.21 -34.43 12.39
C GLU A 172 2.60 -33.04 12.60
N GLY A 173 1.78 -32.59 11.65
CA GLY A 173 1.25 -31.23 11.62
C GLY A 173 2.34 -30.17 11.49
N TYR A 174 2.07 -28.95 11.98
CA TYR A 174 2.94 -27.79 11.83
C TYR A 174 3.00 -26.98 13.12
N GLY A 175 4.21 -26.78 13.65
CA GLY A 175 4.44 -25.90 14.80
C GLY A 175 4.52 -24.42 14.41
N ILE A 176 4.75 -24.13 13.12
CA ILE A 176 4.77 -22.79 12.55
C ILE A 176 4.09 -22.82 11.18
N LEU A 177 3.24 -21.83 10.90
CA LEU A 177 2.71 -21.57 9.57
C LEU A 177 3.20 -20.21 9.05
N GLN A 178 3.94 -20.25 7.95
CA GLN A 178 4.47 -19.11 7.22
C GLN A 178 3.45 -18.70 6.14
N PRO A 179 2.90 -17.47 6.16
CA PRO A 179 2.13 -16.95 5.05
C PRO A 179 3.05 -16.51 3.90
N ARG A 180 2.47 -16.29 2.71
CA ARG A 180 3.15 -15.63 1.60
C ARG A 180 3.56 -14.22 2.01
N VAL A 181 4.73 -13.77 1.56
CA VAL A 181 5.21 -12.39 1.78
C VAL A 181 5.30 -11.68 0.44
N GLY A 182 4.41 -10.72 0.21
CA GLY A 182 4.40 -9.81 -0.93
C GLY A 182 5.18 -8.53 -0.64
N VAL A 183 5.44 -7.75 -1.69
CA VAL A 183 6.15 -6.45 -1.59
C VAL A 183 5.18 -5.29 -1.77
N SER A 184 5.26 -4.31 -0.88
CA SER A 184 4.49 -3.07 -0.88
C SER A 184 4.73 -2.24 -2.15
N ILE A 185 3.64 -1.78 -2.80
CA ILE A 185 3.72 -0.88 -3.98
C ILE A 185 4.40 0.44 -3.60
N GLN A 186 4.06 0.99 -2.44
CA GLN A 186 4.61 2.25 -1.97
C GLN A 186 6.13 2.18 -1.81
N SER A 187 6.66 1.06 -1.29
CA SER A 187 8.10 0.85 -1.22
C SER A 187 8.75 0.73 -2.61
N SER A 188 8.06 0.13 -3.59
CA SER A 188 8.57 -0.10 -4.94
C SER A 188 8.80 1.19 -5.75
N VAL A 189 8.07 2.27 -5.44
CA VAL A 189 8.19 3.55 -6.15
C VAL A 189 9.19 4.52 -5.49
N ARG A 190 9.68 4.22 -4.28
CA ARG A 190 10.66 5.07 -3.57
C ARG A 190 11.99 5.20 -4.33
N SER A 191 12.39 4.18 -5.07
CA SER A 191 13.63 4.18 -5.85
C SER A 191 13.54 3.28 -7.09
N ARG A 192 14.38 3.53 -8.10
CA ARG A 192 14.53 2.62 -9.24
C ARG A 192 15.00 1.24 -8.78
N LEU A 193 15.83 1.16 -7.73
CA LEU A 193 16.23 -0.10 -7.13
C LEU A 193 15.00 -0.92 -6.75
N ALA A 194 14.11 -0.34 -5.94
CA ALA A 194 12.91 -1.02 -5.48
C ALA A 194 12.02 -1.40 -6.67
N GLY A 195 11.76 -0.48 -7.62
CA GLY A 195 10.91 -0.77 -8.78
C GLY A 195 11.46 -1.83 -9.74
N ILE A 196 12.79 -1.98 -9.82
CA ILE A 196 13.45 -2.93 -10.71
C ILE A 196 13.64 -4.29 -10.00
N TYR A 197 14.04 -4.32 -8.72
CA TYR A 197 14.37 -5.55 -7.98
C TYR A 197 13.21 -6.18 -7.19
N SER A 198 12.16 -5.44 -6.85
CA SER A 198 11.02 -5.97 -6.06
C SER A 198 10.19 -7.02 -6.81
N GLY A 199 10.41 -7.20 -8.11
CA GLY A 199 9.67 -8.15 -8.94
C GLY A 199 8.23 -7.69 -9.15
N GLN A 200 7.26 -8.58 -8.91
CA GLN A 200 5.85 -8.24 -8.98
C GLN A 200 5.38 -7.67 -7.64
N THR A 201 4.94 -6.40 -7.62
CA THR A 201 4.50 -5.64 -6.43
C THR A 201 2.99 -5.47 -6.40
N GLY A 202 2.39 -5.31 -5.20
CA GLY A 202 0.94 -5.14 -5.02
C GLY A 202 0.21 -6.37 -4.49
N PHE A 203 -1.12 -6.31 -4.40
CA PHE A 203 -1.96 -7.42 -3.94
C PHE A 203 -2.49 -8.22 -5.14
N ASP A 204 -2.29 -9.54 -5.14
CA ASP A 204 -2.75 -10.44 -6.20
C ASP A 204 -4.01 -11.19 -5.78
N ILE A 205 -5.12 -10.89 -6.45
CA ILE A 205 -6.45 -11.45 -6.13
C ILE A 205 -6.78 -12.65 -7.03
N TYR A 206 -6.13 -12.75 -8.20
CA TYR A 206 -6.44 -13.72 -9.24
C TYR A 206 -5.74 -15.06 -8.98
N THR A 207 -4.49 -15.01 -8.50
CA THR A 207 -3.68 -16.18 -8.20
C THR A 207 -3.55 -16.39 -6.69
N ARG A 208 -4.61 -16.93 -6.08
CA ARG A 208 -4.67 -17.15 -4.62
C ARG A 208 -3.73 -18.26 -4.14
N ALA A 209 -3.44 -19.28 -4.94
CA ALA A 209 -2.53 -20.35 -4.56
C ALA A 209 -1.29 -20.31 -5.46
N ILE A 210 -0.11 -20.19 -4.85
CA ILE A 210 1.18 -20.35 -5.51
C ILE A 210 1.76 -21.70 -5.11
N SER A 211 2.35 -22.39 -6.09
CA SER A 211 3.11 -23.63 -5.87
C SER A 211 4.43 -23.30 -5.18
N ASP A 212 4.70 -23.96 -4.06
CA ASP A 212 5.99 -23.97 -3.41
C ASP A 212 6.55 -25.38 -3.46
N VAL A 213 7.72 -25.52 -4.09
CA VAL A 213 8.34 -26.82 -4.35
C VAL A 213 8.56 -27.62 -3.05
N TYR A 214 8.88 -26.96 -1.93
CA TYR A 214 9.13 -27.65 -0.68
C TYR A 214 7.84 -28.09 0.01
N GLN A 215 6.83 -27.22 0.04
CA GLN A 215 5.51 -27.56 0.58
C GLN A 215 4.81 -28.62 -0.27
N ASP A 216 4.82 -28.50 -1.59
CA ASP A 216 4.07 -29.35 -2.50
C ASP A 216 4.67 -30.76 -2.62
N LEU A 217 6.00 -30.88 -2.61
CA LEU A 217 6.68 -32.17 -2.77
C LEU A 217 7.02 -32.86 -1.45
N PHE A 218 7.29 -32.09 -0.39
CA PHE A 218 7.78 -32.63 0.89
C PHE A 218 6.87 -32.29 2.09
N GLY A 219 5.83 -31.49 1.89
CA GLY A 219 4.93 -31.08 2.97
C GLY A 219 5.59 -30.18 4.01
N GLU A 220 6.65 -29.43 3.65
CA GLU A 220 7.40 -28.54 4.53
C GLU A 220 7.77 -27.22 3.85
N GLY A 221 7.27 -26.09 4.34
CA GLY A 221 7.68 -24.75 3.93
C GLY A 221 9.03 -24.31 4.48
N SER A 222 9.39 -23.05 4.23
CA SER A 222 10.56 -22.39 4.84
C SER A 222 10.10 -21.21 5.67
N PHE A 223 10.43 -21.21 6.96
CA PHE A 223 10.09 -20.08 7.83
C PHE A 223 11.04 -18.90 7.56
N THR A 224 10.47 -17.72 7.38
CA THR A 224 11.19 -16.46 7.09
C THR A 224 11.03 -15.45 8.22
N GLY A 225 10.77 -15.93 9.44
CA GLY A 225 10.67 -15.10 10.64
C GLY A 225 9.31 -14.42 10.85
N LYS A 226 8.31 -14.72 10.02
CA LYS A 226 6.97 -14.09 10.05
C LYS A 226 5.89 -15.15 9.93
N GLY A 227 4.84 -15.07 10.72
CA GLY A 227 3.74 -16.04 10.64
C GLY A 227 3.20 -16.41 12.00
N VAL A 228 2.35 -17.44 12.02
CA VAL A 228 1.68 -17.91 13.23
C VAL A 228 2.35 -19.17 13.77
N TYR A 229 2.50 -19.27 15.08
CA TYR A 229 3.00 -20.46 15.75
C TYR A 229 2.18 -20.83 16.99
N ASP A 230 2.22 -22.10 17.35
CA ASP A 230 1.65 -22.65 18.57
C ASP A 230 2.69 -22.52 19.68
N VAL A 231 2.33 -21.81 20.75
CA VAL A 231 3.26 -21.44 21.82
C VAL A 231 3.85 -22.68 22.50
N ASP A 232 3.05 -23.73 22.69
CA ASP A 232 3.47 -24.93 23.40
C ASP A 232 4.36 -25.80 22.50
N ALA A 233 3.96 -26.00 21.24
CA ALA A 233 4.78 -26.75 20.29
C ALA A 233 6.15 -26.09 20.04
N LEU A 234 6.18 -24.74 19.97
CA LEU A 234 7.41 -24.00 19.78
C LEU A 234 8.30 -24.05 21.02
N ASN A 235 7.72 -23.87 22.22
CA ASN A 235 8.46 -24.00 23.49
C ASN A 235 9.04 -25.41 23.67
N GLU A 236 8.30 -26.47 23.36
CA GLU A 236 8.77 -27.84 23.52
C GLU A 236 9.89 -28.20 22.52
N SER A 237 9.80 -27.69 21.28
CA SER A 237 10.79 -27.99 20.23
C SER A 237 12.05 -27.14 20.27
N LEU A 238 11.95 -25.87 20.69
CA LEU A 238 13.05 -24.89 20.65
C LEU A 238 13.56 -24.48 22.04
N GLY A 239 12.81 -24.75 23.12
CA GLY A 239 13.20 -24.41 24.48
C GLY A 239 14.51 -25.06 24.87
N LYS A 240 15.52 -24.25 25.22
CA LYS A 240 16.89 -24.70 25.52
C LYS A 240 17.45 -25.68 24.47
N ARG A 241 17.21 -25.39 23.19
CA ARG A 241 17.66 -26.24 22.08
C ARG A 241 19.02 -25.87 21.53
N PHE A 242 19.24 -24.59 21.26
CA PHE A 242 20.41 -24.07 20.56
C PHE A 242 21.38 -23.41 21.54
N PRO A 243 22.70 -23.44 21.29
CA PRO A 243 23.66 -22.69 22.10
C PRO A 243 23.32 -21.20 22.12
N GLU A 244 23.57 -20.56 23.26
CA GLU A 244 23.41 -19.10 23.36
C GLU A 244 24.43 -18.36 22.48
N ASN A 245 24.00 -17.25 21.91
CA ASN A 245 24.74 -16.34 21.05
C ASN A 245 25.27 -16.99 19.77
N ALA A 246 24.62 -18.06 19.28
CA ALA A 246 25.08 -18.80 18.12
C ALA A 246 24.33 -18.49 16.82
N LEU A 247 23.09 -17.98 16.90
CA LEU A 247 22.19 -17.86 15.76
C LEU A 247 21.86 -16.40 15.43
N LEU A 248 22.49 -15.85 14.39
CA LEU A 248 22.15 -14.53 13.84
C LEU A 248 20.84 -14.57 13.04
N SER A 249 20.62 -15.64 12.26
CA SER A 249 19.40 -15.88 11.49
C SER A 249 18.79 -17.19 11.93
N HIS A 250 17.82 -17.09 12.83
CA HIS A 250 17.12 -18.23 13.44
C HIS A 250 16.03 -18.84 12.54
N ASP A 251 15.50 -18.09 11.57
CA ASP A 251 14.25 -18.41 10.89
C ASP A 251 14.25 -19.81 10.24
N LEU A 252 15.24 -20.10 9.40
CA LEU A 252 15.31 -21.38 8.69
C LEU A 252 15.47 -22.57 9.65
N ILE A 253 16.33 -22.43 10.66
CA ILE A 253 16.63 -23.54 11.56
C ILE A 253 15.46 -23.80 12.52
N GLU A 254 14.84 -22.75 13.07
CA GLU A 254 13.65 -22.91 13.91
C GLU A 254 12.49 -23.54 13.13
N GLY A 255 12.29 -23.14 11.87
CA GLY A 255 11.33 -23.77 10.96
C GLY A 255 11.62 -25.24 10.69
N ALA A 256 12.88 -25.68 10.69
CA ALA A 256 13.23 -27.10 10.53
C ALA A 256 12.87 -27.95 11.76
N TYR A 257 13.02 -27.41 12.97
CA TYR A 257 12.70 -28.12 14.22
C TYR A 257 11.21 -28.10 14.56
N ALA A 258 10.55 -26.97 14.32
CA ALA A 258 9.12 -26.78 14.57
C ALA A 258 8.24 -27.23 13.38
N ARG A 259 8.85 -27.68 12.29
CA ARG A 259 8.20 -28.04 11.01
C ARG A 259 7.31 -26.91 10.49
N ALA A 260 7.90 -26.02 9.71
CA ALA A 260 7.19 -24.92 9.06
C ALA A 260 6.30 -25.42 7.92
N GLY A 261 5.06 -24.94 7.86
CA GLY A 261 4.16 -25.09 6.72
C GLY A 261 3.96 -23.76 5.99
N LEU A 262 3.74 -23.78 4.68
CA LEU A 262 3.37 -22.60 3.90
C LEU A 262 1.84 -22.48 3.78
N VAL A 263 1.31 -21.29 4.05
CA VAL A 263 -0.08 -20.91 3.80
C VAL A 263 -0.12 -19.96 2.62
N SER A 264 -0.29 -20.51 1.42
CA SER A 264 -0.11 -19.78 0.15
C SER A 264 -1.25 -18.80 -0.18
N ASP A 265 -2.43 -18.99 0.41
CA ASP A 265 -3.64 -18.20 0.20
C ASP A 265 -3.81 -17.01 1.16
N ILE A 266 -2.84 -16.80 2.05
CA ILE A 266 -2.73 -15.64 2.93
C ILE A 266 -1.44 -14.91 2.61
N GLU A 267 -1.54 -13.64 2.26
CA GLU A 267 -0.41 -12.76 1.96
C GLU A 267 -0.21 -11.73 3.08
N LEU A 268 1.03 -11.57 3.54
CA LEU A 268 1.52 -10.42 4.32
C LEU A 268 2.32 -9.52 3.39
N ILE A 269 2.45 -8.24 3.73
CA ILE A 269 3.12 -7.26 2.86
C ILE A 269 4.30 -6.65 3.59
N ASP A 270 5.47 -6.69 2.95
CA ASP A 270 6.73 -6.12 3.42
C ASP A 270 7.19 -4.96 2.54
N ASP A 271 8.00 -4.07 3.12
CA ASP A 271 8.74 -3.06 2.38
C ASP A 271 10.01 -3.63 1.73
N TYR A 272 10.34 -3.11 0.54
CA TYR A 272 11.61 -3.36 -0.14
C TYR A 272 12.64 -2.26 0.19
N PRO A 273 13.94 -2.58 0.31
CA PRO A 273 14.97 -1.58 0.58
C PRO A 273 14.97 -0.42 -0.41
N SER A 274 14.98 0.81 0.09
CA SER A 274 14.92 2.02 -0.76
C SER A 274 16.29 2.37 -1.36
N HIS A 275 17.38 1.98 -0.71
CA HIS A 275 18.76 2.26 -1.12
C HIS A 275 19.60 1.00 -1.31
N PHE A 276 20.58 1.07 -2.22
CA PHE A 276 21.46 -0.06 -2.54
C PHE A 276 22.35 -0.46 -1.35
N SER A 277 22.75 0.49 -0.50
CA SER A 277 23.48 0.19 0.75
C SER A 277 22.63 -0.65 1.71
N ALA A 278 21.37 -0.29 1.93
CA ALA A 278 20.45 -1.05 2.77
C ALA A 278 20.25 -2.48 2.22
N TYR A 279 20.07 -2.61 0.90
CA TYR A 279 20.03 -3.91 0.21
C TYR A 279 21.30 -4.75 0.45
N SER A 280 22.49 -4.16 0.25
CA SER A 280 23.77 -4.85 0.44
C SER A 280 24.00 -5.27 1.90
N ARG A 281 23.68 -4.41 2.88
CA ARG A 281 23.78 -4.74 4.31
C ARG A 281 22.82 -5.86 4.71
N ARG A 282 21.59 -5.86 4.19
CA ARG A 282 20.60 -6.93 4.41
C ARG A 282 21.11 -8.28 3.88
N LYS A 283 21.65 -8.30 2.65
CA LYS A 283 22.27 -9.50 2.08
C LYS A 283 23.48 -9.97 2.90
N HIS A 284 24.37 -9.07 3.32
CA HIS A 284 25.54 -9.43 4.13
C HIS A 284 25.12 -10.14 5.42
N ARG A 285 24.10 -9.62 6.12
CA ARG A 285 23.54 -10.24 7.32
C ARG A 285 22.99 -11.65 7.04
N TRP A 286 22.25 -11.84 5.96
CA TRP A 286 21.67 -13.14 5.60
C TRP A 286 22.75 -14.19 5.29
N VAL A 287 23.74 -13.83 4.46
CA VAL A 287 24.87 -14.73 4.17
C VAL A 287 25.60 -15.08 5.47
N ARG A 288 25.80 -14.14 6.40
CA ARG A 288 26.40 -14.47 7.70
C ARG A 288 25.57 -15.47 8.50
N GLY A 289 24.25 -15.27 8.56
CA GLY A 289 23.32 -16.17 9.23
C GLY A 289 23.32 -17.59 8.65
N ASP A 290 23.26 -17.72 7.32
CA ASP A 290 23.31 -19.01 6.62
C ASP A 290 24.61 -19.77 6.95
N TRP A 291 25.75 -19.08 6.95
CA TRP A 291 27.04 -19.70 7.25
C TRP A 291 27.22 -20.06 8.74
N GLN A 292 26.50 -19.44 9.66
CA GLN A 292 26.52 -19.80 11.08
C GLN A 292 25.87 -21.16 11.35
N ILE A 293 24.83 -21.51 10.59
CA ILE A 293 24.13 -22.80 10.76
C ILE A 293 24.77 -23.94 9.96
N THR A 294 25.94 -23.74 9.35
CA THR A 294 26.69 -24.78 8.60
C THR A 294 26.91 -26.07 9.40
N ARG A 295 27.04 -25.98 10.73
CA ARG A 295 27.18 -27.15 11.62
C ARG A 295 25.99 -28.10 11.56
N TRP A 296 24.80 -27.62 11.20
CA TRP A 296 23.59 -28.44 11.06
C TRP A 296 23.56 -29.27 9.77
N LEU A 297 24.57 -29.17 8.91
CA LEU A 297 24.80 -30.15 7.84
C LEU A 297 25.46 -31.44 8.34
N LEU A 298 26.12 -31.39 9.50
CA LEU A 298 26.86 -32.53 10.05
C LEU A 298 25.94 -33.52 10.76
N PRO A 299 26.33 -34.80 10.90
CA PRO A 299 25.55 -35.81 11.63
C PRO A 299 25.39 -35.52 13.13
N ARG A 300 26.18 -34.61 13.69
CA ARG A 300 26.12 -34.21 15.10
C ARG A 300 26.18 -32.69 15.23
N VAL A 301 25.40 -32.14 16.16
CA VAL A 301 25.18 -30.70 16.37
C VAL A 301 25.30 -30.34 17.84
N PRO A 302 25.64 -29.09 18.18
CA PRO A 302 25.66 -28.65 19.57
C PRO A 302 24.24 -28.43 20.12
N ASP A 303 23.99 -28.85 21.35
CA ASP A 303 22.81 -28.50 22.14
C ASP A 303 22.99 -27.15 22.87
N TYR A 304 21.99 -26.72 23.65
CA TYR A 304 22.02 -25.48 24.43
C TYR A 304 23.20 -25.38 25.41
N HIS A 305 23.63 -26.51 25.98
CA HIS A 305 24.77 -26.57 26.90
C HIS A 305 26.11 -26.73 26.16
N GLY A 306 26.10 -26.80 24.83
CA GLY A 306 27.28 -26.98 23.98
C GLY A 306 27.72 -28.43 23.84
N ASN A 307 26.96 -29.41 24.35
CA ASN A 307 27.24 -30.83 24.15
C ASN A 307 26.93 -31.22 22.71
N ILE A 308 27.71 -32.15 22.17
CA ILE A 308 27.53 -32.62 20.80
C ILE A 308 26.55 -33.81 20.79
N VAL A 309 25.36 -33.57 20.25
CA VAL A 309 24.26 -34.54 20.15
C VAL A 309 24.03 -34.99 18.70
N PRO A 310 23.39 -36.15 18.45
CA PRO A 310 22.96 -36.53 17.10
C PRO A 310 22.07 -35.45 16.48
N ASN A 311 22.29 -35.16 15.20
CA ASN A 311 21.51 -34.15 14.48
C ASN A 311 20.11 -34.70 14.14
N PRO A 312 19.03 -34.16 14.73
CA PRO A 312 17.69 -34.68 14.52
C PRO A 312 17.06 -34.19 13.20
N THR A 313 17.68 -33.21 12.52
CA THR A 313 17.15 -32.65 11.27
C THR A 313 17.11 -33.67 10.14
N ASN A 314 16.05 -33.62 9.33
CA ASN A 314 15.87 -34.48 8.17
C ASN A 314 16.72 -34.04 6.96
N LEU A 315 16.72 -34.87 5.90
CA LEU A 315 17.51 -34.62 4.70
C LEU A 315 17.11 -33.33 3.98
N ILE A 316 15.81 -33.03 3.91
CA ILE A 316 15.31 -31.85 3.20
C ILE A 316 15.70 -30.55 3.91
N SER A 317 15.69 -30.54 5.25
CA SER A 317 16.18 -29.40 6.06
C SER A 317 17.68 -29.15 5.82
N ARG A 318 18.49 -30.22 5.77
CA ARG A 318 19.92 -30.11 5.45
C ARG A 318 20.15 -29.62 4.02
N TRP A 319 19.31 -30.05 3.08
CA TRP A 319 19.34 -29.56 1.71
C TRP A 319 19.02 -28.06 1.62
N LYS A 320 17.99 -27.57 2.33
CA LYS A 320 17.67 -26.13 2.41
C LYS A 320 18.88 -25.31 2.87
N ILE A 321 19.57 -25.77 3.93
CA ILE A 321 20.82 -25.15 4.42
C ILE A 321 21.90 -25.17 3.33
N LEU A 322 22.14 -26.33 2.71
CA LEU A 322 23.16 -26.48 1.67
C LEU A 322 22.89 -25.59 0.46
N ASP A 323 21.64 -25.49 0.01
CA ASP A 323 21.27 -24.65 -1.14
C ASP A 323 21.49 -23.16 -0.84
N ASN A 324 21.19 -22.68 0.37
CA ASN A 324 21.51 -21.30 0.77
C ASN A 324 23.03 -21.02 0.70
N LEU A 325 23.85 -21.93 1.23
CA LEU A 325 25.31 -21.80 1.16
C LEU A 325 25.80 -21.79 -0.29
N ARG A 326 25.29 -22.71 -1.13
CA ARG A 326 25.60 -22.77 -2.56
C ARG A 326 25.22 -21.48 -3.28
N ARG A 327 24.03 -20.92 -3.01
CA ARG A 327 23.58 -19.65 -3.59
C ARG A 327 24.51 -18.49 -3.23
N SER A 328 24.96 -18.41 -1.98
CA SER A 328 25.90 -17.36 -1.52
C SER A 328 27.29 -17.43 -2.19
N LEU A 329 27.65 -18.57 -2.78
CA LEU A 329 28.90 -18.78 -3.50
C LEU A 329 28.80 -18.45 -5.00
N PHE A 330 27.60 -18.16 -5.52
CA PHE A 330 27.40 -17.90 -6.94
C PHE A 330 28.18 -16.67 -7.43
N GLU A 331 28.12 -15.54 -6.72
CA GLU A 331 28.85 -14.33 -7.10
C GLU A 331 30.37 -14.49 -6.96
N PRO A 332 30.92 -15.03 -5.85
CA PRO A 332 32.34 -15.35 -5.76
C PRO A 332 32.83 -16.32 -6.85
N ALA A 333 32.08 -17.39 -7.13
CA ALA A 333 32.48 -18.39 -8.13
C ALA A 333 32.46 -17.83 -9.56
N THR A 334 31.46 -17.02 -9.91
CA THR A 334 31.38 -16.37 -11.22
C THR A 334 32.46 -15.30 -11.40
N LEU A 335 32.78 -14.53 -10.34
CA LEU A 335 33.95 -13.64 -10.35
C LEU A 335 35.25 -14.42 -10.55
N ALA A 336 35.43 -15.53 -9.83
CA ALA A 336 36.61 -16.38 -9.99
C ALA A 336 36.73 -16.94 -11.41
N LEU A 337 35.62 -17.31 -12.06
CA LEU A 337 35.60 -17.76 -13.44
C LEU A 337 36.03 -16.66 -14.43
N PHE A 338 35.55 -15.41 -14.25
CA PHE A 338 36.01 -14.27 -15.05
C PHE A 338 37.52 -14.07 -14.91
N LEU A 339 38.02 -14.01 -13.66
CA LEU A 339 39.44 -13.80 -13.41
C LEU A 339 40.30 -14.96 -13.93
N ALA A 340 39.87 -16.21 -13.72
CA ALA A 340 40.55 -17.38 -14.25
C ALA A 340 40.58 -17.34 -15.79
N GLY A 341 39.46 -16.99 -16.43
CA GLY A 341 39.34 -16.84 -17.88
C GLY A 341 40.28 -15.77 -18.45
N TRP A 342 40.41 -14.63 -17.77
CA TRP A 342 41.22 -13.51 -18.25
C TRP A 342 42.72 -13.69 -18.02
N PHE A 343 43.13 -14.33 -16.91
CA PHE A 343 44.54 -14.43 -16.53
C PHE A 343 45.18 -15.79 -16.83
N TYR A 344 44.45 -16.90 -16.65
CA TYR A 344 45.08 -18.22 -16.52
C TYR A 344 44.57 -19.28 -17.50
N LEU A 345 43.27 -19.33 -17.79
CA LEU A 345 42.69 -20.44 -18.53
C LEU A 345 43.17 -20.47 -20.00
N PRO A 346 43.41 -21.67 -20.54
CA PRO A 346 43.83 -21.84 -21.93
C PRO A 346 42.68 -21.57 -22.91
N GLY A 347 43.01 -21.37 -24.18
CA GLY A 347 42.04 -21.13 -25.25
C GLY A 347 41.66 -19.66 -25.43
N ASN A 348 40.59 -19.43 -26.19
CA ASN A 348 40.10 -18.10 -26.52
C ASN A 348 39.36 -17.47 -25.34
N VAL A 349 39.84 -16.32 -24.86
CA VAL A 349 39.32 -15.57 -23.71
C VAL A 349 37.85 -15.17 -23.91
N TRP A 350 37.43 -14.93 -25.16
CA TRP A 350 36.04 -14.63 -25.50
C TRP A 350 35.06 -15.74 -25.06
N HIS A 351 35.48 -17.01 -25.12
CA HIS A 351 34.63 -18.12 -24.69
C HIS A 351 34.39 -18.10 -23.19
N TRP A 352 35.40 -17.78 -22.38
CA TRP A 352 35.29 -17.71 -20.92
C TRP A 352 34.45 -16.52 -20.46
N THR A 353 34.66 -15.33 -21.06
CA THR A 353 33.80 -14.16 -20.82
C THR A 353 32.36 -14.47 -21.25
N GLY A 354 32.17 -15.03 -22.44
CA GLY A 354 30.85 -15.36 -22.99
C GLY A 354 30.11 -16.39 -22.13
N ALA A 355 30.79 -17.46 -21.70
CA ALA A 355 30.21 -18.47 -20.82
C ALA A 355 29.78 -17.88 -19.46
N SER A 356 30.60 -16.99 -18.88
CA SER A 356 30.28 -16.32 -17.61
C SER A 356 29.06 -15.40 -17.74
N ILE A 357 28.95 -14.66 -18.84
CA ILE A 357 27.77 -13.83 -19.13
C ILE A 357 26.53 -14.71 -19.39
N ALA A 358 26.69 -15.81 -20.13
CA ALA A 358 25.61 -16.74 -20.43
C ALA A 358 25.01 -17.36 -19.15
N MET A 359 25.81 -17.63 -18.12
CA MET A 359 25.30 -18.10 -16.82
C MET A 359 24.32 -17.12 -16.17
N TRP A 360 24.58 -15.81 -16.26
CA TRP A 360 23.69 -14.77 -15.75
C TRP A 360 22.42 -14.60 -16.59
N LEU A 361 22.52 -14.83 -17.90
CA LEU A 361 21.38 -14.74 -18.81
C LEU A 361 20.52 -16.00 -18.82
N MET A 362 21.02 -17.14 -18.34
CA MET A 362 20.33 -18.44 -18.42
C MET A 362 18.91 -18.42 -17.81
N PRO A 363 18.66 -17.83 -16.62
CA PRO A 363 17.30 -17.72 -16.08
C PRO A 363 16.38 -16.88 -16.97
N VAL A 364 16.91 -15.81 -17.59
CA VAL A 364 16.17 -14.96 -18.53
C VAL A 364 15.74 -15.80 -19.72
N TRP A 365 16.69 -16.45 -20.41
CA TRP A 365 16.37 -17.29 -21.59
C TRP A 365 15.42 -18.44 -21.26
N ALA A 366 15.57 -19.10 -20.11
CA ALA A 366 14.65 -20.14 -19.67
C ALA A 366 13.23 -19.58 -19.51
N SER A 367 13.07 -18.42 -18.85
CA SER A 367 11.77 -17.76 -18.70
C SER A 367 11.14 -17.36 -20.04
N LEU A 368 11.97 -16.95 -21.01
CA LEU A 368 11.51 -16.60 -22.36
C LEU A 368 11.00 -17.81 -23.13
N VAL A 369 11.71 -18.94 -23.06
CA VAL A 369 11.26 -20.19 -23.69
C VAL A 369 9.89 -20.59 -23.13
N PHE A 370 9.71 -20.58 -21.80
CA PHE A 370 8.41 -20.89 -21.21
C PHE A 370 7.32 -19.88 -21.58
N SER A 371 7.66 -18.60 -21.70
CA SER A 371 6.70 -17.54 -22.08
C SER A 371 6.23 -17.70 -23.53
N VAL A 372 7.13 -18.07 -24.45
CA VAL A 372 6.80 -18.36 -25.85
C VAL A 372 5.99 -19.64 -25.98
N LEU A 373 6.34 -20.69 -25.24
CA LEU A 373 5.57 -21.95 -25.21
C LEU A 373 4.14 -21.74 -24.72
N ARG A 374 3.88 -20.69 -23.93
CA ARG A 374 2.57 -20.31 -23.41
C ARG A 374 1.89 -19.19 -24.21
N ALA A 375 2.40 -18.83 -25.39
CA ALA A 375 1.85 -17.74 -26.19
C ALA A 375 0.39 -18.04 -26.63
N PRO A 376 -0.53 -17.07 -26.54
CA PRO A 376 -1.94 -17.26 -26.91
C PRO A 376 -2.15 -17.19 -28.43
N VAL A 377 -1.48 -18.08 -29.18
CA VAL A 377 -1.57 -18.14 -30.65
C VAL A 377 -3.02 -18.40 -31.07
N GLY A 378 -3.57 -17.50 -31.91
CA GLY A 378 -4.94 -17.60 -32.42
C GLY A 378 -6.05 -17.14 -31.46
N ARG A 379 -5.72 -16.48 -30.34
CA ARG A 379 -6.69 -15.92 -29.38
C ARG A 379 -6.58 -14.38 -29.27
N PRO A 380 -7.65 -13.67 -28.85
CA PRO A 380 -7.56 -12.25 -28.50
C PRO A 380 -6.47 -12.02 -27.45
N GLY A 381 -5.75 -10.90 -27.55
CA GLY A 381 -4.70 -10.53 -26.58
C GLY A 381 -3.24 -10.68 -27.04
N MET A 382 -2.98 -11.07 -28.28
CA MET A 382 -1.60 -11.18 -28.83
C MET A 382 -0.79 -9.88 -28.68
N LYS A 383 -1.40 -8.71 -28.92
CA LYS A 383 -0.73 -7.40 -28.74
C LYS A 383 -0.35 -7.14 -27.28
N ALA A 384 -1.23 -7.47 -26.34
CA ALA A 384 -0.97 -7.34 -24.92
C ALA A 384 0.13 -8.29 -24.46
N TRP A 385 0.04 -9.57 -24.85
CA TRP A 385 1.08 -10.57 -24.61
C TRP A 385 2.44 -10.12 -25.19
N ALA A 386 2.49 -9.62 -26.43
CA ALA A 386 3.73 -9.16 -27.05
C ALA A 386 4.35 -7.97 -26.30
N ARG A 387 3.53 -7.03 -25.82
CA ARG A 387 3.97 -5.91 -24.99
C ARG A 387 4.54 -6.40 -23.66
N ASP A 388 3.85 -7.31 -22.98
CA ASP A 388 4.27 -7.82 -21.66
C ASP A 388 5.49 -8.75 -21.77
N PHE A 389 5.55 -9.55 -22.83
CA PHE A 389 6.73 -10.33 -23.22
C PHE A 389 7.94 -9.41 -23.47
N GLY A 390 7.75 -8.30 -24.21
CA GLY A 390 8.79 -7.30 -24.44
C GLY A 390 9.28 -6.65 -23.14
N LYS A 391 8.37 -6.31 -22.22
CA LYS A 391 8.72 -5.78 -20.89
C LYS A 391 9.48 -6.82 -20.05
N ALA A 392 9.04 -8.08 -20.05
CA ALA A 392 9.68 -9.17 -19.31
C ALA A 392 11.10 -9.43 -19.82
N ILE A 393 11.31 -9.42 -21.15
CA ILE A 393 12.64 -9.47 -21.77
C ILE A 393 13.50 -8.32 -21.27
N LEU A 394 13.01 -7.08 -21.38
CA LEU A 394 13.78 -5.89 -21.04
C LEU A 394 14.19 -5.91 -19.56
N ASN A 395 13.24 -6.21 -18.66
CA ASN A 395 13.50 -6.29 -17.23
C ASN A 395 14.46 -7.43 -16.88
N GLY A 396 14.31 -8.62 -17.47
CA GLY A 396 15.20 -9.75 -17.25
C GLY A 396 16.64 -9.47 -17.68
N HIS A 397 16.83 -8.84 -18.84
CA HIS A 397 18.17 -8.45 -19.30
C HIS A 397 18.76 -7.29 -18.47
N LEU A 398 17.93 -6.33 -18.04
CA LEU A 398 18.36 -5.27 -17.14
C LEU A 398 18.83 -5.83 -15.79
N MET A 399 18.09 -6.78 -15.21
CA MET A 399 18.49 -7.52 -14.01
C MET A 399 19.85 -8.20 -14.17
N ALA A 400 20.03 -8.95 -15.27
CA ALA A 400 21.29 -9.63 -15.55
C ALA A 400 22.46 -8.65 -15.72
N LEU A 401 22.23 -7.52 -16.42
CA LEU A 401 23.22 -6.47 -16.61
C LEU A 401 23.63 -5.83 -15.28
N LEU A 402 22.67 -5.49 -14.42
CA LEU A 402 22.94 -4.95 -13.09
C LEU A 402 23.65 -5.98 -12.21
N GLY A 403 23.25 -7.25 -12.28
CA GLY A 403 23.92 -8.37 -11.59
C GLY A 403 25.40 -8.49 -11.96
N ILE A 404 25.72 -8.43 -13.26
CA ILE A 404 27.10 -8.41 -13.77
C ILE A 404 27.83 -7.12 -13.35
N GLY A 405 27.16 -5.96 -13.44
CA GLY A 405 27.74 -4.66 -13.10
C GLY A 405 28.09 -4.50 -11.62
N PHE A 406 27.36 -5.16 -10.73
CA PHE A 406 27.66 -5.20 -9.30
C PHE A 406 28.40 -6.48 -8.87
N LEU A 407 28.78 -7.36 -9.78
CA LEU A 407 29.36 -8.68 -9.48
C LEU A 407 30.58 -8.58 -8.56
N LEU A 408 31.54 -7.71 -8.88
CA LEU A 408 32.75 -7.53 -8.07
C LEU A 408 32.40 -7.07 -6.64
N HIS A 409 31.56 -6.05 -6.50
CA HIS A 409 31.10 -5.56 -5.20
C HIS A 409 30.39 -6.66 -4.39
N GLN A 410 29.44 -7.36 -5.02
CA GLN A 410 28.62 -8.40 -4.38
C GLN A 410 29.44 -9.64 -4.01
N ALA A 411 30.47 -9.99 -4.80
CA ALA A 411 31.40 -11.06 -4.49
C ALA A 411 32.30 -10.70 -3.29
N LEU A 412 32.85 -9.48 -3.23
CA LEU A 412 33.63 -9.01 -2.08
C LEU A 412 32.80 -9.03 -0.79
N LEU A 413 31.56 -8.54 -0.88
CA LEU A 413 30.61 -8.55 0.23
C LEU A 413 30.28 -9.97 0.72
N SER A 414 30.05 -10.90 -0.22
CA SER A 414 29.75 -12.30 0.11
C SER A 414 30.97 -13.02 0.69
N LEU A 415 32.15 -12.84 0.11
CA LEU A 415 33.41 -13.39 0.64
C LEU A 415 33.71 -12.89 2.05
N ASP A 416 33.51 -11.60 2.30
CA ASP A 416 33.66 -11.02 3.63
C ASP A 416 32.66 -11.62 4.63
N ALA A 417 31.38 -11.73 4.27
CA ALA A 417 30.36 -12.36 5.10
C ALA A 417 30.73 -13.81 5.45
N ILE A 418 31.18 -14.59 4.46
CA ILE A 418 31.61 -15.99 4.62
C ILE A 418 32.82 -16.06 5.54
N ALA A 419 33.89 -15.31 5.23
CA ALA A 419 35.14 -15.34 5.99
C ALA A 419 34.94 -14.90 7.44
N ARG A 420 34.20 -13.80 7.67
CA ARG A 420 33.86 -13.35 9.02
C ARG A 420 33.05 -14.40 9.78
N SER A 421 32.08 -15.06 9.13
CA SER A 421 31.24 -16.06 9.79
C SER A 421 32.02 -17.30 10.15
N VAL A 422 32.82 -17.84 9.23
CA VAL A 422 33.69 -19.01 9.50
C VAL A 422 34.67 -18.68 10.63
N LEU A 423 35.34 -17.53 10.57
CA LEU A 423 36.26 -17.10 11.62
C LEU A 423 35.55 -16.95 12.98
N ARG A 424 34.37 -16.33 13.01
CA ARG A 424 33.62 -16.13 14.26
C ARG A 424 33.05 -17.41 14.84
N VAL A 425 32.54 -18.32 14.00
CA VAL A 425 31.94 -19.58 14.46
C VAL A 425 32.99 -20.55 14.95
N PHE A 426 34.09 -20.71 14.21
CA PHE A 426 35.08 -21.77 14.48
C PHE A 426 36.26 -21.28 15.32
N VAL A 427 36.62 -20.00 15.27
CA VAL A 427 37.82 -19.47 15.94
C VAL A 427 37.49 -18.52 17.08
N THR A 428 36.87 -17.36 16.81
CA THR A 428 36.80 -16.28 17.81
C THR A 428 35.63 -16.41 18.79
N ARG A 429 34.50 -16.98 18.35
CA ARG A 429 33.22 -17.07 19.11
C ARG A 429 32.78 -15.73 19.71
N ARG A 430 33.07 -14.63 19.01
CA ARG A 430 32.71 -13.26 19.40
C ARG A 430 31.96 -12.57 18.28
N LYS A 431 31.05 -11.65 18.64
CA LYS A 431 30.26 -10.85 17.69
C LYS A 431 29.44 -11.69 16.71
N LEU A 432 28.90 -12.83 17.15
CA LEU A 432 28.10 -13.71 16.31
C LEU A 432 26.71 -13.11 16.05
N LEU A 433 26.21 -12.31 16.96
CA LEU A 433 24.91 -11.68 16.85
C LEU A 433 24.96 -10.28 16.23
N GLU A 434 26.10 -9.77 15.78
CA GLU A 434 26.20 -8.42 15.20
C GLU A 434 25.22 -8.21 14.03
N TRP A 435 24.15 -7.42 14.22
CA TRP A 435 23.20 -7.03 13.17
C TRP A 435 22.77 -5.56 13.29
N GLU A 436 22.05 -5.12 12.28
CA GLU A 436 21.38 -3.83 12.14
C GLU A 436 19.93 -4.10 11.69
N THR A 437 18.94 -3.42 12.28
CA THR A 437 17.52 -3.53 11.88
C THR A 437 17.26 -3.01 10.48
N ALA A 438 16.15 -3.44 9.88
CA ALA A 438 15.67 -2.85 8.63
C ALA A 438 15.48 -1.32 8.78
N ALA A 439 14.82 -0.88 9.85
CA ALA A 439 14.63 0.54 10.18
C ALA A 439 15.96 1.29 10.34
N GLU A 440 16.95 0.72 11.04
CA GLU A 440 18.29 1.30 11.16
C GLU A 440 19.02 1.36 9.81
N SER A 441 18.86 0.34 8.96
CA SER A 441 19.54 0.31 7.65
C SER A 441 18.96 1.31 6.63
N GLU A 442 17.69 1.68 6.80
CA GLU A 442 17.01 2.70 6.00
C GLU A 442 17.34 4.13 6.49
N THR A 443 17.72 4.29 7.76
CA THR A 443 18.08 5.58 8.32
C THR A 443 19.54 5.94 8.04
N ALA A 444 19.78 7.06 7.34
CA ALA A 444 21.13 7.55 7.02
C ALA A 444 21.93 8.07 8.24
N THR A 445 21.40 7.91 9.46
CA THR A 445 21.87 8.55 10.70
C THR A 445 23.12 7.90 11.31
N ARG A 446 23.54 6.72 10.84
CA ARG A 446 24.75 6.04 11.32
C ARG A 446 25.89 6.13 10.31
N GLY A 447 27.13 6.25 10.81
CA GLY A 447 28.34 6.30 9.96
C GLY A 447 28.47 5.10 9.03
N LYS A 448 29.21 5.28 7.91
CA LYS A 448 29.42 4.24 6.88
C LYS A 448 29.86 2.91 7.51
N ALA A 449 29.11 1.84 7.24
CA ALA A 449 29.50 0.50 7.66
C ALA A 449 30.74 0.04 6.88
N THR A 450 31.54 -0.86 7.47
CA THR A 450 32.74 -1.41 6.80
C THR A 450 32.43 -2.07 5.45
N VAL A 451 31.21 -2.56 5.25
CA VAL A 451 30.78 -3.19 4.00
C VAL A 451 30.40 -2.17 2.92
N ASP A 452 30.12 -0.93 3.30
CA ASP A 452 29.79 0.14 2.35
C ASP A 452 31.03 0.59 1.58
N THR A 453 32.24 0.44 2.15
CA THR A 453 33.50 0.82 1.51
C THR A 453 33.83 -0.06 0.31
N TYR A 454 33.30 -1.29 0.22
CA TYR A 454 33.49 -2.15 -0.95
C TYR A 454 32.95 -1.51 -2.22
N MET A 455 31.87 -0.72 -2.12
CA MET A 455 31.36 0.05 -3.26
C MET A 455 32.37 1.11 -3.72
N GLU A 456 33.07 1.73 -2.78
CA GLU A 456 34.09 2.76 -3.07
C GLU A 456 35.38 2.15 -3.64
N TRP A 457 35.72 0.92 -3.26
CA TRP A 457 36.90 0.21 -3.77
C TRP A 457 36.69 -0.41 -5.15
N THR A 458 35.44 -0.70 -5.52
CA THR A 458 35.11 -1.44 -6.76
C THR A 458 35.72 -0.77 -8.02
N PRO A 459 35.62 0.56 -8.22
CA PRO A 459 36.24 1.20 -9.38
C PRO A 459 37.77 1.11 -9.41
N TRP A 460 38.42 1.22 -8.24
CA TRP A 460 39.88 1.12 -8.13
C TRP A 460 40.39 -0.28 -8.39
N ILE A 461 39.68 -1.30 -7.90
CA ILE A 461 39.99 -2.71 -8.18
C ILE A 461 39.80 -2.99 -9.68
N ALA A 462 38.73 -2.48 -10.31
CA ALA A 462 38.52 -2.62 -11.74
C ALA A 462 39.66 -1.97 -12.57
N ALA A 463 40.11 -0.77 -12.19
CA ALA A 463 41.24 -0.10 -12.83
C ALA A 463 42.56 -0.86 -12.65
N ALA A 464 42.81 -1.42 -11.45
CA ALA A 464 43.98 -2.24 -11.19
C ALA A 464 43.97 -3.54 -12.01
N LEU A 465 42.82 -4.21 -12.14
CA LEU A 465 42.66 -5.39 -12.99
C LEU A 465 42.90 -5.06 -14.46
N LEU A 466 42.40 -3.92 -14.95
CA LEU A 466 42.66 -3.45 -16.31
C LEU A 466 44.17 -3.26 -16.56
N GLY A 467 44.87 -2.59 -15.63
CA GLY A 467 46.33 -2.41 -15.70
C GLY A 467 47.09 -3.74 -15.66
N ALA A 468 46.67 -4.67 -14.80
CA ALA A 468 47.28 -6.00 -14.72
C ALA A 468 47.07 -6.81 -16.02
N LEU A 469 45.89 -6.75 -16.64
CA LEU A 469 45.62 -7.41 -17.92
C LEU A 469 46.46 -6.81 -19.05
N TYR A 470 46.66 -5.49 -19.06
CA TYR A 470 47.53 -4.82 -20.02
C TYR A 470 48.99 -5.30 -19.92
N LEU A 471 49.46 -5.63 -18.71
CA LEU A 471 50.83 -6.10 -18.50
C LEU A 471 51.00 -7.61 -18.74
N ILE A 472 50.03 -8.42 -18.33
CA ILE A 472 50.15 -9.88 -18.29
C ILE A 472 49.63 -10.54 -19.59
N ARG A 473 48.46 -10.12 -20.07
CA ARG A 473 47.78 -10.75 -21.21
C ARG A 473 46.93 -9.71 -21.96
N PRO A 474 47.56 -8.84 -22.78
CA PRO A 474 46.84 -7.77 -23.50
C PRO A 474 45.68 -8.25 -24.35
N ALA A 475 45.76 -9.48 -24.88
CA ALA A 475 44.69 -10.11 -25.65
C ALA A 475 43.36 -10.26 -24.86
N SER A 476 43.42 -10.26 -23.53
CA SER A 476 42.26 -10.32 -22.64
C SER A 476 41.57 -8.98 -22.45
N LEU A 477 42.17 -7.85 -22.87
CA LEU A 477 41.61 -6.52 -22.64
C LEU A 477 40.27 -6.31 -23.36
N ALA A 478 40.20 -6.67 -24.65
CA ALA A 478 38.97 -6.50 -25.43
C ALA A 478 37.77 -7.27 -24.84
N PRO A 479 37.88 -8.56 -24.48
CA PRO A 479 36.77 -9.28 -23.84
C PRO A 479 36.49 -8.86 -22.39
N ALA A 480 37.47 -8.33 -21.65
CA ALA A 480 37.27 -7.90 -20.26
C ALA A 480 36.74 -6.47 -20.13
N ALA A 481 37.06 -5.57 -21.07
CA ALA A 481 36.80 -4.14 -20.98
C ALA A 481 35.31 -3.79 -20.70
N PRO A 482 34.29 -4.41 -21.34
CA PRO A 482 32.90 -4.09 -21.04
C PRO A 482 32.52 -4.38 -19.58
N VAL A 483 32.99 -5.50 -19.04
CA VAL A 483 32.70 -5.90 -17.65
C VAL A 483 33.44 -4.99 -16.67
N LEU A 484 34.72 -4.71 -16.93
CA LEU A 484 35.52 -3.79 -16.11
C LEU A 484 34.98 -2.36 -16.12
N LEU A 485 34.43 -1.90 -17.25
CA LEU A 485 33.78 -0.60 -17.35
C LEU A 485 32.51 -0.54 -16.50
N LEU A 486 31.69 -1.59 -16.51
CA LEU A 486 30.52 -1.68 -15.63
C LEU A 486 30.92 -1.62 -14.15
N TRP A 487 31.97 -2.34 -13.75
CA TRP A 487 32.49 -2.30 -12.38
C TRP A 487 33.03 -0.91 -12.03
N PHE A 488 33.73 -0.26 -12.96
CA PHE A 488 34.20 1.12 -12.79
C PHE A 488 33.04 2.11 -12.61
N SER A 489 31.93 1.92 -13.33
CA SER A 489 30.72 2.75 -13.23
C SER A 489 29.76 2.37 -12.10
N SER A 490 30.08 1.37 -11.28
CA SER A 490 29.20 0.83 -10.22
C SER A 490 28.64 1.91 -9.29
N ARG A 491 29.43 2.91 -8.91
CA ARG A 491 28.97 4.01 -8.06
C ARG A 491 27.89 4.87 -8.72
N ALA A 492 28.13 5.27 -9.97
CA ALA A 492 27.17 6.07 -10.73
C ALA A 492 25.86 5.30 -10.97
N ILE A 493 25.95 3.99 -11.22
CA ILE A 493 24.78 3.11 -11.38
C ILE A 493 24.01 3.00 -10.06
N SER A 494 24.70 2.85 -8.92
CA SER A 494 24.08 2.82 -7.59
C SER A 494 23.34 4.12 -7.26
N ASP A 495 23.98 5.27 -7.52
CA ASP A 495 23.36 6.59 -7.29
C ASP A 495 22.15 6.82 -8.22
N TRP A 496 22.15 6.25 -9.44
CA TRP A 496 20.99 6.23 -10.34
C TRP A 496 19.86 5.33 -9.82
N LEU A 497 20.19 4.16 -9.28
CA LEU A 497 19.24 3.21 -8.70
C LEU A 497 18.55 3.77 -7.44
N ASN A 498 19.28 4.50 -6.59
CA ASN A 498 18.75 5.06 -5.34
C ASN A 498 17.72 6.18 -5.55
N ARG A 499 17.66 6.78 -6.74
CA ARG A 499 16.70 7.85 -7.05
C ARG A 499 15.35 7.26 -7.43
N ALA A 500 14.26 7.93 -7.05
CA ALA A 500 12.92 7.61 -7.51
C ALA A 500 12.86 7.54 -9.06
N PRO A 501 12.04 6.65 -9.64
CA PRO A 501 11.67 6.74 -11.05
C PRO A 501 11.12 8.15 -11.29
N ARG A 502 11.48 8.80 -12.42
CA ARG A 502 10.92 10.12 -12.73
C ARG A 502 9.40 9.96 -12.84
N GLY A 503 8.65 10.57 -11.93
CA GLY A 503 7.21 10.74 -12.11
C GLY A 503 6.99 11.57 -13.38
N THR A 504 6.00 11.20 -14.18
CA THR A 504 5.55 11.99 -15.33
C THR A 504 4.72 13.19 -14.86
N ASN A 505 5.19 13.93 -13.86
CA ASN A 505 4.58 15.22 -13.53
C ASN A 505 5.10 16.21 -14.55
N LYS A 506 4.38 16.31 -15.67
CA LYS A 506 4.58 17.44 -16.57
C LYS A 506 4.14 18.69 -15.79
N THR A 507 5.08 19.58 -15.53
CA THR A 507 4.85 20.77 -14.70
C THR A 507 3.87 21.71 -15.40
N LEU A 508 2.88 22.21 -14.66
CA LEU A 508 2.02 23.32 -15.10
C LEU A 508 2.87 24.59 -15.28
N THR A 509 2.53 25.42 -16.26
CA THR A 509 3.13 26.75 -16.43
C THR A 509 2.50 27.76 -15.46
N ASP A 510 3.12 28.93 -15.27
CA ASP A 510 2.55 29.99 -14.43
C ASP A 510 1.17 30.44 -14.96
N ASP A 511 1.00 30.54 -16.28
CA ASP A 511 -0.29 30.84 -16.93
C ASP A 511 -1.34 29.73 -16.70
N ASP A 512 -0.90 28.46 -16.55
CA ASP A 512 -1.80 27.36 -16.22
C ASP A 512 -2.32 27.52 -14.79
N VAL A 513 -1.41 27.86 -13.86
CA VAL A 513 -1.74 28.11 -12.46
C VAL A 513 -2.68 29.30 -12.33
N GLU A 514 -2.45 30.40 -13.05
CA GLU A 514 -3.31 31.59 -12.99
C GLU A 514 -4.76 31.29 -13.44
N LEU A 515 -4.94 30.48 -14.49
CA LEU A 515 -6.28 30.08 -14.93
C LEU A 515 -7.02 29.29 -13.84
N LEU A 516 -6.33 28.34 -13.21
CA LEU A 516 -6.90 27.50 -12.15
C LEU A 516 -7.21 28.34 -10.89
N ASP A 517 -6.32 29.26 -10.52
CA ASP A 517 -6.49 30.14 -9.37
C ASP A 517 -7.69 31.09 -9.56
N ARG A 518 -7.81 31.70 -10.74
CA ARG A 518 -8.98 32.53 -11.10
C ARG A 518 -10.28 31.72 -11.13
N SER A 519 -10.22 30.48 -11.59
CA SER A 519 -11.37 29.57 -11.56
C SER A 519 -11.78 29.26 -10.12
N ALA A 520 -10.81 29.00 -9.24
CA ALA A 520 -11.05 28.76 -7.82
C ALA A 520 -11.73 29.96 -7.14
N ASP A 521 -11.28 31.19 -7.40
CA ASP A 521 -11.89 32.40 -6.83
C ASP A 521 -13.38 32.54 -7.23
N LYS A 522 -13.71 32.30 -8.51
CA LYS A 522 -15.10 32.33 -8.97
C LYS A 522 -15.96 31.23 -8.36
N ILE A 523 -15.39 30.03 -8.20
CA ILE A 523 -16.09 28.90 -7.55
C ILE A 523 -16.34 29.24 -6.07
N LEU A 524 -15.36 29.81 -5.38
CA LEU A 524 -15.52 30.20 -3.97
C LEU A 524 -16.57 31.30 -3.80
N ALA A 525 -16.67 32.25 -4.73
CA ALA A 525 -17.74 33.25 -4.72
C ALA A 525 -19.14 32.62 -4.74
N PHE A 526 -19.34 31.49 -5.45
CA PHE A 526 -20.60 30.74 -5.40
C PHE A 526 -20.91 30.21 -4.00
N PHE A 527 -19.92 29.60 -3.34
CA PHE A 527 -20.12 29.06 -2.00
C PHE A 527 -20.28 30.16 -0.94
N ASP A 528 -19.57 31.27 -1.06
CA ASP A 528 -19.68 32.39 -0.13
C ASP A 528 -21.02 33.12 -0.26
N GLU A 529 -21.53 33.29 -1.49
CA GLU A 529 -22.82 33.94 -1.72
C GLU A 529 -23.98 33.06 -1.27
N TRP A 530 -23.95 31.76 -1.56
CA TRP A 530 -25.10 30.88 -1.34
C TRP A 530 -25.04 30.08 -0.03
N SER A 531 -23.87 29.95 0.61
CA SER A 531 -23.70 29.32 1.92
C SER A 531 -23.60 30.33 3.06
N ASN A 532 -24.71 31.04 3.27
CA ASN A 532 -24.83 32.12 4.25
C ASN A 532 -25.88 31.80 5.32
N GLU A 533 -26.11 32.73 6.24
CA GLU A 533 -27.06 32.58 7.35
C GLU A 533 -28.50 32.31 6.89
N ALA A 534 -28.95 32.90 5.78
CA ALA A 534 -30.31 32.70 5.24
C ALA A 534 -30.56 31.25 4.79
N ASN A 535 -29.49 30.55 4.38
CA ASN A 535 -29.53 29.14 4.00
C ASN A 535 -28.97 28.22 5.12
N HIS A 536 -28.97 28.67 6.37
CA HIS A 536 -28.46 27.92 7.54
C HIS A 536 -27.00 27.46 7.37
N TYR A 537 -26.20 28.22 6.63
CA TYR A 537 -24.85 27.88 6.20
C TYR A 537 -24.75 26.54 5.44
N LEU A 538 -25.83 26.09 4.80
CA LEU A 538 -25.86 24.97 3.86
C LEU A 538 -25.73 25.50 2.42
N ILE A 539 -25.88 24.65 1.40
CA ILE A 539 -25.78 25.07 0.00
C ILE A 539 -26.97 24.51 -0.81
N PRO A 540 -27.69 25.34 -1.60
CA PRO A 540 -28.70 24.86 -2.53
C PRO A 540 -28.08 24.02 -3.65
N ASP A 541 -28.88 23.18 -4.29
CA ASP A 541 -28.40 22.18 -5.24
C ASP A 541 -27.86 22.80 -6.53
N ASN A 542 -28.63 23.73 -7.11
CA ASN A 542 -28.24 24.41 -8.32
C ASN A 542 -28.80 25.83 -8.40
N ILE A 543 -28.04 26.68 -9.11
CA ILE A 543 -28.38 28.07 -9.38
C ILE A 543 -28.32 28.27 -10.89
N ARG A 544 -29.33 28.92 -11.46
CA ARG A 544 -29.34 29.33 -12.88
C ARG A 544 -28.83 30.75 -12.99
N GLU A 545 -28.18 31.07 -14.11
CA GLU A 545 -27.76 32.45 -14.40
C GLU A 545 -28.93 33.44 -14.43
N SER A 546 -30.14 32.96 -14.73
CA SER A 546 -31.38 33.75 -14.64
C SER A 546 -31.79 34.13 -13.21
N GLY A 547 -31.10 33.61 -12.18
CA GLY A 547 -31.41 33.80 -10.76
C GLY A 547 -32.37 32.77 -10.17
N ALA A 548 -32.77 31.73 -10.91
CA ALA A 548 -33.61 30.66 -10.38
C ALA A 548 -32.78 29.71 -9.51
N VAL A 549 -33.32 29.35 -8.34
CA VAL A 549 -32.64 28.53 -7.32
C VAL A 549 -33.40 27.23 -7.14
N ALA A 550 -32.68 26.11 -7.07
CA ALA A 550 -33.22 24.85 -6.59
C ALA A 550 -32.93 24.71 -5.09
N ASP A 551 -33.89 25.08 -4.25
CA ASP A 551 -33.82 25.08 -2.77
C ASP A 551 -33.83 23.68 -2.16
N ARG A 552 -32.91 22.82 -2.61
CA ARG A 552 -32.74 21.44 -2.15
C ARG A 552 -31.30 21.18 -1.77
N LEU A 553 -31.12 20.32 -0.77
CA LEU A 553 -29.83 19.88 -0.26
C LEU A 553 -29.72 18.37 -0.35
N SER A 554 -28.62 17.87 -0.91
CA SER A 554 -28.27 16.46 -0.90
C SER A 554 -27.11 16.17 0.07
N PRO A 555 -26.90 14.91 0.50
CA PRO A 555 -25.74 14.55 1.32
C PRO A 555 -24.41 14.84 0.62
N THR A 556 -24.38 14.69 -0.71
CA THR A 556 -23.20 15.02 -1.53
C THR A 556 -22.90 16.52 -1.52
N ASN A 557 -23.93 17.38 -1.62
CA ASN A 557 -23.75 18.84 -1.53
C ASN A 557 -23.16 19.26 -0.17
N VAL A 558 -23.65 18.67 0.93
CA VAL A 558 -23.09 18.89 2.28
C VAL A 558 -21.61 18.48 2.33
N GLY A 559 -21.29 17.27 1.87
CA GLY A 559 -19.93 16.75 1.89
C GLY A 559 -18.95 17.66 1.13
N PHE A 560 -19.32 18.08 -0.08
CA PHE A 560 -18.50 18.97 -0.88
C PHE A 560 -18.36 20.36 -0.25
N LEU A 561 -19.43 20.94 0.31
CA LEU A 561 -19.35 22.22 1.02
C LEU A 561 -18.32 22.20 2.15
N LEU A 562 -18.29 21.12 2.95
CA LEU A 562 -17.34 20.97 4.05
C LEU A 562 -15.89 20.93 3.54
N ASN A 563 -15.61 20.16 2.50
CA ASN A 563 -14.26 20.06 1.93
C ASN A 563 -13.84 21.29 1.12
N VAL A 564 -14.79 22.00 0.50
CA VAL A 564 -14.55 23.29 -0.17
C VAL A 564 -13.99 24.29 0.83
N ARG A 565 -14.48 24.31 2.06
CA ARG A 565 -13.96 25.18 3.12
C ARG A 565 -12.55 24.80 3.56
N ILE A 566 -12.22 23.50 3.55
CA ILE A 566 -10.84 23.03 3.75
C ILE A 566 -9.96 23.58 2.63
N ALA A 567 -10.39 23.44 1.37
CA ALA A 567 -9.67 23.96 0.21
C ALA A 567 -9.49 25.48 0.28
N ALA A 568 -10.53 26.24 0.64
CA ALA A 568 -10.47 27.70 0.81
C ALA A 568 -9.40 28.12 1.83
N LEU A 569 -9.34 27.45 2.99
CA LEU A 569 -8.34 27.71 4.01
C LEU A 569 -6.92 27.32 3.55
N LEU A 570 -6.76 26.17 2.90
CA LEU A 570 -5.46 25.70 2.40
C LEU A 570 -4.91 26.60 1.27
N MET A 571 -5.79 27.13 0.41
CA MET A 571 -5.45 28.06 -0.67
C MET A 571 -5.30 29.53 -0.17
N GLY A 572 -5.44 29.77 1.13
CA GLY A 572 -5.27 31.10 1.74
C GLY A 572 -6.39 32.09 1.43
N ARG A 573 -7.58 31.60 1.07
CA ARG A 573 -8.76 32.43 0.74
C ARG A 573 -9.64 32.73 1.95
N ASP A 574 -9.67 31.80 2.92
CA ASP A 574 -10.36 31.97 4.19
C ASP A 574 -9.35 31.98 5.36
N SER A 575 -9.68 32.74 6.42
CA SER A 575 -8.95 32.68 7.68
C SER A 575 -9.35 31.45 8.50
N LEU A 576 -8.52 31.04 9.47
CA LEU A 576 -8.85 29.93 10.36
C LEU A 576 -10.13 30.20 11.18
N GLU A 577 -10.33 31.45 11.61
CA GLU A 577 -11.54 31.87 12.32
C GLU A 577 -12.80 31.72 11.45
N THR A 578 -12.71 32.18 10.20
CA THR A 578 -13.79 32.07 9.22
C THR A 578 -14.12 30.60 8.92
N PHE A 579 -13.09 29.77 8.73
CA PHE A 579 -13.23 28.34 8.53
C PHE A 579 -13.97 27.68 9.71
N VAL A 580 -13.51 27.90 10.94
CA VAL A 580 -14.12 27.33 12.15
C VAL A 580 -15.57 27.78 12.27
N LEU A 581 -15.85 29.07 12.12
CA LEU A 581 -17.21 29.61 12.19
C LEU A 581 -18.14 28.95 11.17
N LYS A 582 -17.77 28.98 9.88
CA LYS A 582 -18.60 28.43 8.80
C LYS A 582 -18.83 26.93 9.03
N VAL A 583 -17.76 26.16 9.30
CA VAL A 583 -17.84 24.70 9.52
C VAL A 583 -18.70 24.35 10.73
N ARG A 584 -18.52 25.03 11.87
CA ARG A 584 -19.35 24.81 13.06
C ARG A 584 -20.83 25.00 12.74
N ARG A 585 -21.19 26.10 12.09
CA ARG A 585 -22.59 26.38 11.73
C ARG A 585 -23.20 25.30 10.84
N SER A 586 -22.46 24.83 9.82
CA SER A 586 -22.97 23.75 8.96
C SER A 586 -23.03 22.40 9.67
N LEU A 587 -22.07 22.08 10.54
CA LEU A 587 -22.11 20.84 11.32
C LEU A 587 -23.26 20.85 12.32
N ASP A 588 -23.50 21.96 13.03
CA ASP A 588 -24.61 22.09 13.97
C ASP A 588 -25.96 21.87 13.26
N THR A 589 -26.15 22.49 12.08
CA THR A 589 -27.34 22.27 11.24
C THR A 589 -27.41 20.81 10.77
N LEU A 590 -26.31 20.26 10.26
CA LEU A 590 -26.22 18.87 9.78
C LEU A 590 -26.59 17.87 10.88
N ILE A 591 -26.10 18.07 12.11
CA ILE A 591 -26.38 17.22 13.26
C ILE A 591 -27.87 17.25 13.61
N ALA A 592 -28.52 18.42 13.49
CA ALA A 592 -29.94 18.60 13.78
C ALA A 592 -30.87 18.01 12.70
N LEU A 593 -30.41 17.81 11.46
CA LEU A 593 -31.26 17.27 10.38
C LEU A 593 -31.83 15.88 10.73
N PRO A 594 -33.11 15.60 10.39
CA PRO A 594 -33.68 14.26 10.51
C PRO A 594 -32.85 13.22 9.74
N LYS A 595 -32.54 12.09 10.35
CA LYS A 595 -31.71 11.02 9.77
C LYS A 595 -32.41 9.67 9.87
N TYR A 596 -32.06 8.75 8.98
CA TYR A 596 -32.46 7.34 9.05
C TYR A 596 -31.21 6.49 9.33
N LYS A 597 -31.15 5.86 10.52
CA LYS A 597 -29.98 5.06 10.97
C LYS A 597 -28.64 5.79 10.81
N GLY A 598 -28.63 7.07 11.18
CA GLY A 598 -27.48 7.98 11.02
C GLY A 598 -27.25 8.52 9.62
N HIS A 599 -27.90 7.99 8.58
CA HIS A 599 -27.78 8.51 7.21
C HIS A 599 -28.68 9.73 6.98
N LEU A 600 -28.18 10.67 6.19
CA LEU A 600 -29.02 11.69 5.57
C LEU A 600 -29.90 11.08 4.47
N LEU A 601 -31.07 11.66 4.29
CA LEU A 601 -31.99 11.36 3.19
C LEU A 601 -31.55 12.12 1.94
N ASN A 602 -32.04 11.68 0.77
CA ASN A 602 -31.55 12.16 -0.52
C ASN A 602 -31.76 13.66 -0.72
N TRP A 603 -32.86 14.21 -0.20
CA TRP A 603 -33.22 15.62 -0.36
C TRP A 603 -33.79 16.23 0.92
N TYR A 604 -33.33 17.44 1.23
CA TYR A 604 -33.92 18.33 2.23
C TYR A 604 -34.23 19.67 1.58
N ASP A 605 -35.32 20.30 2.00
CA ASP A 605 -35.62 21.69 1.63
C ASP A 605 -34.70 22.63 2.41
N THR A 606 -33.97 23.51 1.73
CA THR A 606 -32.93 24.35 2.37
C THR A 606 -33.51 25.40 3.30
N GLY A 607 -34.77 25.81 3.12
CA GLY A 607 -35.42 26.80 3.98
C GLY A 607 -35.99 26.19 5.27
N THR A 608 -36.70 25.07 5.13
CA THR A 608 -37.45 24.41 6.22
C THR A 608 -36.65 23.31 6.94
N LEU A 609 -35.56 22.84 6.33
CA LEU A 609 -34.72 21.72 6.81
C LEU A 609 -35.48 20.40 6.94
N GLN A 610 -36.66 20.29 6.30
CA GLN A 610 -37.45 19.07 6.29
C GLN A 610 -37.04 18.16 5.11
N PRO A 611 -37.03 16.83 5.29
CA PRO A 611 -36.85 15.90 4.20
C PRO A 611 -37.92 16.04 3.12
N VAL A 612 -37.53 15.89 1.85
CA VAL A 612 -38.43 15.96 0.69
C VAL A 612 -38.71 14.55 0.18
N GLU A 613 -40.00 14.21 0.00
CA GLU A 613 -40.42 12.93 -0.56
C GLU A 613 -39.97 12.77 -2.04
N PRO A 614 -39.55 11.57 -2.47
CA PRO A 614 -39.50 10.31 -1.72
C PRO A 614 -38.33 10.22 -0.72
N LEU A 615 -38.61 9.76 0.51
CA LEU A 615 -37.59 9.57 1.55
C LEU A 615 -36.69 8.37 1.26
N PHE A 616 -35.53 8.64 0.69
CA PHE A 616 -34.56 7.64 0.22
C PHE A 616 -33.19 7.81 0.86
N VAL A 617 -32.54 6.73 1.27
CA VAL A 617 -31.12 6.73 1.64
C VAL A 617 -30.29 6.24 0.47
N SER A 618 -29.45 7.12 -0.07
CA SER A 618 -28.51 6.81 -1.15
C SER A 618 -27.20 6.26 -0.59
N THR A 619 -26.78 5.09 -1.07
CA THR A 619 -25.53 4.44 -0.64
C THR A 619 -24.31 5.25 -1.06
N VAL A 620 -24.29 5.73 -2.31
CA VAL A 620 -23.15 6.48 -2.83
C VAL A 620 -22.99 7.82 -2.10
N ASP A 621 -24.08 8.57 -1.93
CA ASP A 621 -24.03 9.87 -1.27
C ASP A 621 -23.63 9.73 0.20
N SER A 622 -24.06 8.64 0.85
CA SER A 622 -23.60 8.28 2.19
C SER A 622 -22.10 7.99 2.23
N GLY A 623 -21.59 7.23 1.26
CA GLY A 623 -20.15 6.96 1.15
C GLY A 623 -19.32 8.22 0.94
N ASN A 624 -19.77 9.10 0.05
CA ASN A 624 -19.15 10.40 -0.23
C ASN A 624 -19.12 11.26 1.03
N LEU A 625 -20.24 11.35 1.75
CA LEU A 625 -20.33 12.15 2.96
C LEU A 625 -19.38 11.64 4.04
N VAL A 626 -19.25 10.32 4.24
CA VAL A 626 -18.27 9.75 5.18
C VAL A 626 -16.84 10.14 4.77
N ALA A 627 -16.50 10.06 3.47
CA ALA A 627 -15.18 10.47 3.00
C ALA A 627 -14.90 11.95 3.30
N CYS A 628 -15.88 12.82 3.10
CA CYS A 628 -15.79 14.23 3.45
C CYS A 628 -15.66 14.47 4.95
N LEU A 629 -16.44 13.78 5.78
CA LEU A 629 -16.40 13.92 7.24
C LEU A 629 -15.07 13.43 7.82
N TRP A 630 -14.49 12.33 7.31
CA TRP A 630 -13.15 11.89 7.72
C TRP A 630 -12.06 12.84 7.25
N THR A 631 -12.19 13.40 6.04
CA THR A 631 -11.27 14.44 5.55
C THR A 631 -11.33 15.68 6.44
N LEU A 632 -12.53 16.13 6.82
CA LEU A 632 -12.74 17.26 7.73
C LEU A 632 -12.20 16.99 9.13
N LYS A 633 -12.46 15.80 9.68
CA LYS A 633 -11.91 15.35 10.97
C LYS A 633 -10.39 15.49 10.97
N GLN A 634 -9.73 14.90 9.97
CA GLN A 634 -8.27 14.90 9.89
C GLN A 634 -7.71 16.29 9.62
N ALA A 635 -8.40 17.12 8.82
CA ALA A 635 -8.02 18.52 8.62
C ALA A 635 -8.08 19.31 9.93
N ALA A 636 -9.16 19.14 10.71
CA ALA A 636 -9.32 19.83 11.98
C ALA A 636 -8.26 19.40 13.01
N LEU A 637 -7.94 18.10 13.09
CA LEU A 637 -6.85 17.60 13.94
C LEU A 637 -5.48 18.14 13.51
N GLU A 638 -5.21 18.18 12.20
CA GLU A 638 -3.99 18.76 11.66
C GLU A 638 -3.87 20.22 12.04
N PHE A 639 -4.88 21.04 11.75
CA PHE A 639 -4.88 22.48 12.09
C PHE A 639 -4.79 22.71 13.60
N ALA A 640 -5.40 21.86 14.42
CA ALA A 640 -5.29 21.92 15.88
C ALA A 640 -3.90 21.55 16.41
N SER A 641 -3.07 20.85 15.62
CA SER A 641 -1.72 20.43 15.98
C SER A 641 -0.62 21.40 15.50
N GLU A 642 -0.98 22.41 14.69
CA GLU A 642 -0.02 23.36 14.15
C GLU A 642 0.53 24.34 15.20
N ASP A 643 1.64 24.97 14.83
CA ASP A 643 2.20 26.10 15.57
C ASP A 643 1.19 27.27 15.57
N ALA A 644 0.97 27.85 16.75
CA ALA A 644 0.06 28.98 16.98
C ALA A 644 0.31 30.14 15.99
N ALA A 645 1.58 30.38 15.63
CA ALA A 645 1.98 31.46 14.75
C ALA A 645 1.56 31.27 13.27
N LYS A 646 1.33 30.04 12.80
CA LYS A 646 1.14 29.76 11.36
C LYS A 646 -0.19 30.27 10.81
N ARG A 647 -1.26 30.20 11.62
CA ARG A 647 -2.64 30.56 11.22
C ARG A 647 -3.39 31.39 12.25
N GLY A 648 -2.68 32.02 13.19
CA GLY A 648 -3.30 32.73 14.31
C GLY A 648 -4.10 31.79 15.22
N LEU A 649 -3.63 30.56 15.40
CA LEU A 649 -4.33 29.53 16.17
C LEU A 649 -4.27 29.90 17.67
N THR A 650 -5.43 30.28 18.21
CA THR A 650 -5.64 30.52 19.65
C THR A 650 -6.08 29.23 20.35
N ASP A 651 -5.99 29.19 21.69
CA ASP A 651 -6.47 28.04 22.48
C ASP A 651 -7.97 27.79 22.28
N GLY A 652 -8.77 28.85 22.10
CA GLY A 652 -10.19 28.76 21.79
C GLY A 652 -10.45 28.09 20.44
N LEU A 653 -9.72 28.50 19.40
CA LEU A 653 -9.81 27.87 18.08
C LEU A 653 -9.34 26.42 18.11
N ARG A 654 -8.29 26.10 18.88
CA ARG A 654 -7.80 24.73 19.07
C ARG A 654 -8.89 23.82 19.64
N LEU A 655 -9.61 24.29 20.67
CA LEU A 655 -10.72 23.56 21.26
C LEU A 655 -11.87 23.36 20.26
N GLU A 656 -12.23 24.39 19.49
CA GLU A 656 -13.28 24.28 18.47
C GLU A 656 -12.90 23.31 17.33
N LEU A 657 -11.63 23.29 16.91
CA LEU A 657 -11.14 22.32 15.93
C LEU A 657 -11.20 20.88 16.48
N GLN A 658 -10.87 20.67 17.75
CA GLN A 658 -11.05 19.36 18.40
C GLN A 658 -12.52 18.93 18.40
N ARG A 659 -13.45 19.85 18.73
CA ARG A 659 -14.90 19.60 18.64
C ARG A 659 -15.36 19.30 17.22
N ILE A 660 -14.86 20.01 16.22
CA ILE A 660 -15.14 19.71 14.80
C ILE A 660 -14.71 18.28 14.46
N ALA A 661 -13.53 17.86 14.92
CA ALA A 661 -13.04 16.51 14.69
C ALA A 661 -13.90 15.45 15.39
N GLU A 662 -14.28 15.68 16.64
CA GLU A 662 -15.15 14.80 17.42
C GLU A 662 -16.55 14.67 16.80
N ASP A 663 -17.18 15.79 16.45
CA ASP A 663 -18.51 15.80 15.82
C ASP A 663 -18.48 15.14 14.43
N SER A 664 -17.48 15.46 13.62
CA SER A 664 -17.31 14.83 12.30
C SER A 664 -17.13 13.31 12.42
N HIS A 665 -16.37 12.87 13.43
CA HIS A 665 -16.22 11.45 13.73
C HIS A 665 -17.55 10.83 14.16
N ALA A 666 -18.28 11.44 15.08
CA ALA A 666 -19.54 10.93 15.61
C ALA A 666 -20.62 10.82 14.52
N VAL A 667 -20.75 11.82 13.64
CA VAL A 667 -21.69 11.77 12.50
C VAL A 667 -21.32 10.64 11.54
N ALA A 668 -20.04 10.50 11.19
CA ALA A 668 -19.60 9.42 10.30
C ALA A 668 -19.73 8.03 10.94
N ASP A 669 -19.51 7.90 12.25
CA ASP A 669 -19.61 6.62 12.97
C ASP A 669 -21.06 6.16 13.10
N ALA A 670 -22.01 7.08 13.31
CA ALA A 670 -23.44 6.80 13.43
C ALA A 670 -24.11 6.25 12.14
N MET A 671 -23.50 6.44 10.97
CA MET A 671 -24.02 5.93 9.69
C MET A 671 -23.80 4.41 9.57
N GLU A 672 -24.88 3.62 9.61
CA GLU A 672 -24.86 2.14 9.56
C GLU A 672 -24.94 1.58 8.13
N PHE A 673 -23.84 1.11 7.53
CA PHE A 673 -23.89 0.56 6.16
C PHE A 673 -24.43 -0.88 6.05
N GLU A 674 -24.56 -1.62 7.17
CA GLU A 674 -24.95 -3.04 7.12
C GLU A 674 -26.33 -3.26 6.48
N PHE A 675 -27.31 -2.37 6.71
CA PHE A 675 -28.65 -2.54 6.14
C PHE A 675 -28.70 -2.25 4.64
N LEU A 676 -27.71 -1.53 4.10
CA LEU A 676 -27.56 -1.26 2.67
C LEU A 676 -26.87 -2.42 1.93
N PHE A 677 -26.36 -3.42 2.65
CA PHE A 677 -25.59 -4.53 2.11
C PHE A 677 -26.44 -5.74 1.72
N HIS A 678 -26.35 -6.15 0.45
CA HIS A 678 -26.98 -7.39 -0.01
C HIS A 678 -26.17 -8.61 0.45
N LYS A 679 -26.54 -9.19 1.60
CA LYS A 679 -25.83 -10.34 2.21
C LYS A 679 -25.60 -11.53 1.26
N ARG A 680 -26.52 -11.79 0.32
CA ARG A 680 -26.38 -12.87 -0.67
C ARG A 680 -25.49 -12.50 -1.86
N ARG A 681 -25.66 -11.29 -2.41
CA ARG A 681 -24.87 -10.82 -3.57
C ARG A 681 -23.48 -10.32 -3.16
N LYS A 682 -23.26 -10.08 -1.87
CA LYS A 682 -22.05 -9.51 -1.28
C LYS A 682 -21.63 -8.17 -1.90
N VAL A 683 -22.60 -7.34 -2.26
CA VAL A 683 -22.41 -5.98 -2.79
C VAL A 683 -23.38 -5.01 -2.11
N LEU A 684 -23.11 -3.71 -2.18
CA LEU A 684 -24.02 -2.70 -1.66
C LEU A 684 -25.16 -2.44 -2.65
N SER A 685 -26.37 -2.24 -2.11
CA SER A 685 -27.53 -1.74 -2.86
C SER A 685 -27.29 -0.30 -3.33
N VAL A 686 -28.03 0.14 -4.35
CA VAL A 686 -28.04 1.57 -4.75
C VAL A 686 -28.58 2.45 -3.63
N GLY A 687 -29.55 1.94 -2.86
CA GLY A 687 -30.04 2.59 -1.67
C GLY A 687 -31.21 1.86 -1.03
N PHE A 688 -31.94 2.59 -0.18
CA PHE A 688 -33.04 2.07 0.62
C PHE A 688 -34.20 3.06 0.65
N ASP A 689 -35.38 2.58 0.28
CA ASP A 689 -36.65 3.32 0.39
C ASP A 689 -37.16 3.19 1.83
N THR A 690 -37.15 4.30 2.55
CA THR A 690 -37.54 4.34 3.96
C THR A 690 -39.05 4.25 4.16
N ALA A 691 -39.85 4.71 3.19
CA ALA A 691 -41.30 4.65 3.25
C ALA A 691 -41.80 3.22 2.98
N ALA A 692 -41.21 2.54 1.98
CA ALA A 692 -41.52 1.15 1.67
C ALA A 692 -40.83 0.14 2.62
N GLY A 693 -39.81 0.59 3.38
CA GLY A 693 -38.99 -0.27 4.23
C GLY A 693 -38.22 -1.32 3.42
N LYS A 694 -37.82 -0.99 2.18
CA LYS A 694 -37.25 -1.93 1.22
C LYS A 694 -35.90 -1.48 0.71
N LEU A 695 -34.98 -2.45 0.66
CA LEU A 695 -33.70 -2.31 -0.01
C LEU A 695 -33.93 -2.40 -1.53
N GLU A 696 -33.30 -1.51 -2.28
CA GLU A 696 -33.36 -1.54 -3.74
C GLU A 696 -32.80 -2.85 -4.33
N GLN A 697 -33.41 -3.31 -5.42
CA GLN A 697 -32.92 -4.51 -6.11
C GLN A 697 -31.64 -4.22 -6.92
N ALA A 698 -31.51 -2.99 -7.43
CA ALA A 698 -30.30 -2.52 -8.09
C ALA A 698 -29.14 -2.44 -7.09
N ALA A 699 -27.94 -2.79 -7.54
CA ALA A 699 -26.76 -2.82 -6.69
C ALA A 699 -25.53 -2.33 -7.46
N TYR A 700 -24.58 -1.78 -6.73
CA TYR A 700 -23.30 -1.36 -7.26
C TYR A 700 -22.34 -2.54 -7.32
N ASP A 701 -22.07 -3.03 -8.52
CA ASP A 701 -21.31 -4.26 -8.76
C ASP A 701 -20.14 -4.08 -9.72
N LEU A 702 -19.68 -2.84 -9.97
CA LEU A 702 -18.50 -2.55 -10.79
C LEU A 702 -17.43 -1.81 -9.96
N LEU A 703 -16.16 -2.13 -10.21
CA LEU A 703 -15.04 -1.44 -9.55
C LEU A 703 -14.83 -0.03 -10.13
N ALA A 704 -15.03 0.12 -11.44
CA ALA A 704 -15.03 1.42 -12.12
C ALA A 704 -16.39 2.11 -11.96
N SER A 705 -16.67 2.54 -10.73
CA SER A 705 -17.84 3.31 -10.34
C SER A 705 -17.47 4.24 -9.18
N GLU A 706 -18.20 5.34 -9.07
CA GLU A 706 -18.20 6.29 -7.97
C GLU A 706 -18.49 5.58 -6.64
N SER A 707 -19.38 4.59 -6.65
CA SER A 707 -19.84 3.85 -5.49
C SER A 707 -18.74 3.03 -4.79
N ARG A 708 -17.59 2.86 -5.43
CA ARG A 708 -16.44 2.18 -4.81
C ARG A 708 -16.00 2.87 -3.52
N ILE A 709 -16.17 4.19 -3.41
CA ILE A 709 -15.88 4.92 -2.16
C ILE A 709 -16.80 4.45 -1.03
N ALA A 710 -18.09 4.25 -1.30
CA ALA A 710 -19.06 3.75 -0.32
C ALA A 710 -18.69 2.33 0.15
N CYS A 711 -18.33 1.45 -0.79
CA CYS A 711 -17.83 0.11 -0.46
C CYS A 711 -16.56 0.19 0.40
N PHE A 712 -15.59 1.04 0.02
CA PHE A 712 -14.34 1.22 0.73
C PHE A 712 -14.54 1.73 2.16
N VAL A 713 -15.33 2.80 2.35
CA VAL A 713 -15.56 3.38 3.69
C VAL A 713 -16.38 2.45 4.58
N ALA A 714 -17.35 1.72 4.03
CA ALA A 714 -18.12 0.73 4.78
C ALA A 714 -17.23 -0.43 5.27
N ILE A 715 -16.29 -0.89 4.45
CA ILE A 715 -15.27 -1.88 4.87
C ILE A 715 -14.33 -1.28 5.93
N ALA A 716 -13.90 -0.04 5.75
CA ALA A 716 -13.02 0.65 6.69
C ALA A 716 -13.67 0.87 8.06
N LYS A 717 -14.97 1.16 8.10
CA LYS A 717 -15.79 1.20 9.32
C LYS A 717 -15.94 -0.17 9.98
N GLY A 718 -15.88 -1.25 9.20
CA GLY A 718 -16.13 -2.62 9.66
C GLY A 718 -17.59 -3.05 9.57
N ASP A 719 -18.46 -2.23 8.95
CA ASP A 719 -19.90 -2.49 8.80
C ASP A 719 -20.19 -3.64 7.82
N ILE A 720 -19.31 -3.83 6.83
CA ILE A 720 -19.43 -4.88 5.82
C ILE A 720 -18.11 -5.65 5.67
N PRO A 721 -18.14 -6.93 5.25
CA PRO A 721 -16.93 -7.72 5.07
C PRO A 721 -16.09 -7.21 3.90
N GLN A 722 -14.77 -7.29 4.04
CA GLN A 722 -13.81 -6.95 2.98
C GLN A 722 -14.07 -7.69 1.66
N ASP A 723 -14.62 -8.91 1.73
CA ASP A 723 -15.07 -9.69 0.57
C ASP A 723 -15.89 -8.86 -0.42
N ALA A 724 -16.67 -7.89 0.06
CA ALA A 724 -17.50 -7.03 -0.79
C ALA A 724 -16.69 -6.28 -1.86
N TRP A 725 -15.48 -5.82 -1.53
CA TRP A 725 -14.59 -5.17 -2.48
C TRP A 725 -14.24 -6.07 -3.66
N PHE A 726 -14.03 -7.37 -3.40
CA PHE A 726 -13.66 -8.35 -4.42
C PHE A 726 -14.86 -8.87 -5.23
N HIS A 727 -16.09 -8.56 -4.83
CA HIS A 727 -17.30 -8.86 -5.61
C HIS A 727 -17.66 -7.76 -6.62
N LEU A 728 -17.03 -6.59 -6.53
CA LEU A 728 -17.12 -5.59 -7.59
C LEU A 728 -16.52 -6.17 -8.90
N GLY A 729 -17.10 -5.85 -10.04
CA GLY A 729 -16.70 -6.37 -11.34
C GLY A 729 -15.43 -5.70 -11.84
N ARG A 730 -14.46 -6.51 -12.29
CA ARG A 730 -13.24 -6.05 -13.01
C ARG A 730 -13.34 -6.30 -14.52
N ARG A 731 -14.54 -6.12 -15.08
CA ARG A 731 -14.76 -6.30 -16.52
C ARG A 731 -13.91 -5.26 -17.27
N HIS A 732 -13.17 -5.69 -18.28
CA HIS A 732 -12.38 -4.80 -19.13
C HIS A 732 -12.97 -4.72 -20.53
N THR A 733 -12.89 -3.54 -21.13
CA THR A 733 -13.19 -3.27 -22.54
C THR A 733 -11.94 -2.76 -23.27
N LEU A 734 -11.96 -2.82 -24.59
CA LEU A 734 -10.96 -2.19 -25.44
C LEU A 734 -11.56 -0.91 -26.05
N ALA A 735 -11.18 0.25 -25.54
CA ALA A 735 -11.68 1.56 -25.98
C ALA A 735 -10.51 2.41 -26.47
N GLY A 736 -10.60 2.99 -27.68
CA GLY A 736 -9.50 3.75 -28.28
C GLY A 736 -8.15 2.99 -28.38
N GLY A 737 -8.16 1.65 -28.40
CA GLY A 737 -6.94 0.82 -28.37
C GLY A 737 -6.31 0.63 -26.98
N GLU A 738 -6.91 1.20 -25.95
CA GLU A 738 -6.53 1.05 -24.54
C GLU A 738 -7.44 0.02 -23.86
N GLN A 739 -6.88 -0.78 -22.95
CA GLN A 739 -7.65 -1.73 -22.15
C GLN A 739 -8.07 -1.05 -20.84
N VAL A 740 -9.36 -0.88 -20.59
CA VAL A 740 -9.89 -0.08 -19.47
C VAL A 740 -10.97 -0.87 -18.75
N LEU A 741 -11.13 -0.67 -17.43
CA LEU A 741 -12.29 -1.17 -16.72
C LEU A 741 -13.58 -0.57 -17.29
N VAL A 742 -14.59 -1.41 -17.50
CA VAL A 742 -15.95 -1.01 -17.89
C VAL A 742 -16.66 -0.37 -16.71
N SER A 743 -17.37 0.72 -16.98
CA SER A 743 -18.32 1.38 -16.07
C SER A 743 -19.75 1.17 -16.55
N TRP A 744 -20.75 1.58 -15.77
CA TRP A 744 -22.14 1.38 -16.17
C TRP A 744 -22.53 2.25 -17.35
N THR A 745 -22.17 3.54 -17.31
CA THR A 745 -22.60 4.53 -18.30
C THR A 745 -21.47 5.09 -19.14
N GLY A 746 -20.21 4.84 -18.78
CA GLY A 746 -19.06 5.38 -19.52
C GLY A 746 -18.79 6.86 -19.19
N THR A 747 -19.34 7.38 -18.10
CA THR A 747 -19.08 8.75 -17.63
C THR A 747 -17.65 8.84 -17.09
N MET A 748 -17.05 10.02 -17.11
CA MET A 748 -15.72 10.19 -16.51
C MET A 748 -15.79 10.32 -14.98
N PHE A 749 -16.90 10.82 -14.45
CA PHE A 749 -17.18 10.93 -13.02
C PHE A 749 -17.10 9.59 -12.29
N GLU A 750 -17.71 8.52 -12.83
CA GLU A 750 -17.67 7.14 -12.28
C GLU A 750 -16.22 6.69 -11.97
N TYR A 751 -15.26 7.15 -12.77
CA TYR A 751 -13.86 6.82 -12.57
C TYR A 751 -13.15 7.80 -11.65
N LEU A 752 -13.27 9.10 -11.91
CA LEU A 752 -12.37 10.11 -11.33
C LEU A 752 -12.85 10.72 -10.01
N MET A 753 -14.16 10.75 -9.73
CA MET A 753 -14.66 11.40 -8.52
C MET A 753 -14.09 10.79 -7.23
N PRO A 754 -14.02 9.45 -7.07
CA PRO A 754 -13.39 8.89 -5.86
C PRO A 754 -11.91 9.23 -5.72
N ALA A 755 -11.21 9.58 -6.82
CA ALA A 755 -9.79 9.98 -6.79
C ALA A 755 -9.56 11.37 -6.16
N LEU A 756 -10.62 12.12 -5.85
CA LEU A 756 -10.53 13.33 -5.03
C LEU A 756 -10.06 13.03 -3.60
N TRP A 757 -10.32 11.82 -3.10
CA TRP A 757 -9.93 11.36 -1.76
C TRP A 757 -9.06 10.11 -1.77
N MET A 758 -9.36 9.15 -2.65
CA MET A 758 -8.65 7.87 -2.69
C MET A 758 -7.31 8.03 -3.42
N ARG A 759 -6.23 7.64 -2.76
CA ARG A 759 -4.93 7.51 -3.42
C ARG A 759 -4.99 6.44 -4.51
N HIS A 760 -4.37 6.74 -5.63
CA HIS A 760 -4.11 5.79 -6.70
C HIS A 760 -2.60 5.52 -6.74
N HIS A 761 -2.23 4.24 -6.83
CA HIS A 761 -0.82 3.84 -6.79
C HIS A 761 -0.35 3.40 -8.18
N LEU A 762 0.83 3.88 -8.59
CA LEU A 762 1.43 3.51 -9.87
C LEU A 762 1.54 1.98 -10.02
N GLY A 763 1.10 1.47 -11.17
CA GLY A 763 1.11 0.04 -11.46
C GLY A 763 -0.12 -0.74 -10.97
N THR A 764 -1.12 -0.07 -10.41
CA THR A 764 -2.40 -0.69 -10.02
C THR A 764 -3.43 -0.67 -11.15
N ILE A 765 -4.42 -1.56 -11.07
CA ILE A 765 -5.54 -1.62 -12.04
C ILE A 765 -6.37 -0.34 -12.05
N LEU A 766 -6.57 0.27 -10.88
CA LEU A 766 -7.30 1.52 -10.76
C LEU A 766 -6.53 2.63 -11.44
N GLU A 767 -5.25 2.82 -11.11
CA GLU A 767 -4.44 3.89 -11.70
C GLU A 767 -4.35 3.78 -13.23
N ASP A 768 -4.10 2.57 -13.74
CA ASP A 768 -4.05 2.32 -15.18
C ASP A 768 -5.39 2.63 -15.86
N SER A 769 -6.51 2.34 -15.19
CA SER A 769 -7.85 2.67 -15.69
C SER A 769 -8.13 4.17 -15.67
N LEU A 770 -7.77 4.89 -14.61
CA LEU A 770 -7.95 6.34 -14.50
C LEU A 770 -7.16 7.10 -15.58
N GLN A 771 -5.92 6.71 -15.85
CA GLN A 771 -5.13 7.35 -16.91
C GLN A 771 -5.65 7.04 -18.32
N ARG A 772 -6.17 5.83 -18.54
CA ARG A 772 -6.66 5.43 -19.86
C ARG A 772 -8.04 5.99 -20.16
N VAL A 773 -8.93 6.12 -19.16
CA VAL A 773 -10.26 6.70 -19.37
C VAL A 773 -10.18 8.13 -19.89
N VAL A 774 -9.24 8.94 -19.34
CA VAL A 774 -9.01 10.31 -19.80
C VAL A 774 -8.46 10.33 -21.23
N ARG A 775 -7.55 9.43 -21.60
CA ARG A 775 -7.07 9.30 -22.98
C ARG A 775 -8.18 8.91 -23.96
N VAL A 776 -9.06 7.98 -23.57
CA VAL A 776 -10.23 7.59 -24.39
C VAL A 776 -11.18 8.77 -24.57
N GLN A 777 -11.47 9.53 -23.52
CA GLN A 777 -12.28 10.75 -23.58
C GLN A 777 -11.66 11.82 -24.50
N GLN A 778 -10.35 12.06 -24.40
CA GLN A 778 -9.62 12.97 -25.27
C GLN A 778 -9.70 12.56 -26.75
N GLU A 779 -9.51 11.28 -27.05
CA GLU A 779 -9.62 10.75 -28.42
C GLU A 779 -11.07 10.82 -28.93
N TYR A 780 -12.05 10.53 -28.07
CA TYR A 780 -13.46 10.63 -28.43
C TYR A 780 -13.86 12.09 -28.76
N GLY A 781 -13.47 13.06 -27.92
CA GLY A 781 -13.69 14.49 -28.19
C GLY A 781 -13.05 14.93 -29.49
N ARG A 782 -11.79 14.52 -29.74
CA ARG A 782 -11.08 14.79 -31.00
C ARG A 782 -11.81 14.23 -32.23
N ARG A 783 -12.29 12.98 -32.16
CA ARG A 783 -13.07 12.35 -33.25
C ARG A 783 -14.39 13.08 -33.53
N LYS A 784 -15.00 13.68 -32.51
CA LYS A 784 -16.24 14.44 -32.62
C LYS A 784 -16.04 15.93 -32.92
N GLY A 785 -14.80 16.43 -32.87
CA GLY A 785 -14.48 17.83 -33.12
C GLY A 785 -14.96 18.78 -32.02
N VAL A 786 -15.09 18.30 -30.78
CA VAL A 786 -15.54 19.10 -29.61
C VAL A 786 -14.54 18.95 -28.45
N PRO A 787 -14.57 19.84 -27.45
CA PRO A 787 -13.86 19.61 -26.18
C PRO A 787 -14.24 18.27 -25.55
N TRP A 788 -13.32 17.65 -24.81
CA TRP A 788 -13.61 16.39 -24.10
C TRP A 788 -14.11 16.66 -22.67
N GLY A 789 -14.69 15.65 -22.02
CA GLY A 789 -15.24 15.76 -20.65
C GLY A 789 -16.70 15.37 -20.56
N ILE A 790 -17.02 14.10 -20.79
CA ILE A 790 -18.40 13.59 -20.81
C ILE A 790 -18.70 12.88 -19.48
N SER A 791 -19.70 13.38 -18.75
CA SER A 791 -20.26 12.76 -17.54
C SER A 791 -21.72 13.17 -17.34
N GLU A 792 -22.34 12.71 -16.24
CA GLU A 792 -23.67 13.14 -15.82
C GLU A 792 -23.72 14.66 -15.63
N SER A 793 -24.73 15.30 -16.21
CA SER A 793 -24.89 16.76 -16.17
C SER A 793 -26.29 17.17 -16.58
N ALA A 794 -26.60 18.46 -16.44
CA ALA A 794 -27.84 19.00 -17.03
C ALA A 794 -27.75 19.09 -18.57
N CYS A 795 -28.89 18.92 -19.24
CA CYS A 795 -29.00 19.02 -20.70
C CYS A 795 -30.19 19.87 -21.17
N SER A 796 -30.24 20.17 -22.48
CA SER A 796 -31.31 20.98 -23.07
C SER A 796 -32.65 20.21 -23.16
N GLY A 797 -33.77 20.93 -23.17
CA GLY A 797 -35.11 20.37 -22.95
C GLY A 797 -35.75 19.57 -24.09
N ALA A 798 -35.03 19.23 -25.16
CA ALA A 798 -35.54 18.41 -26.28
C ALA A 798 -35.96 16.98 -25.88
N LEU A 799 -35.70 16.58 -24.62
CA LEU A 799 -36.08 15.31 -23.98
C LEU A 799 -37.31 15.44 -23.03
N ASN A 800 -38.14 16.48 -23.15
CA ASN A 800 -39.30 16.76 -22.28
C ASN A 800 -38.95 17.05 -20.80
N CYS A 801 -37.92 17.86 -20.53
CA CYS A 801 -37.63 18.43 -19.20
C CYS A 801 -37.00 19.83 -19.33
N GLU A 802 -37.48 20.86 -18.61
CA GLU A 802 -36.75 22.13 -18.50
C GLU A 802 -35.46 21.94 -17.67
N TYR A 803 -34.35 21.70 -18.38
CA TYR A 803 -33.02 21.32 -17.85
C TYR A 803 -33.05 20.03 -17.00
N GLY A 804 -33.35 18.89 -17.62
CA GLY A 804 -33.21 17.58 -16.99
C GLY A 804 -31.74 17.21 -16.72
N TYR A 805 -31.48 16.52 -15.61
CA TYR A 805 -30.19 15.89 -15.31
C TYR A 805 -30.18 14.46 -15.86
N ALA A 806 -29.13 14.08 -16.59
CA ALA A 806 -29.02 12.76 -17.18
C ALA A 806 -27.56 12.28 -17.24
N ALA A 807 -27.38 10.96 -17.35
CA ALA A 807 -26.08 10.35 -17.54
C ALA A 807 -25.67 10.33 -19.02
N PHE A 808 -24.49 10.88 -19.31
CA PHE A 808 -23.86 10.86 -20.63
C PHE A 808 -22.49 10.20 -20.50
N GLY A 809 -22.14 9.32 -21.43
CA GLY A 809 -20.83 8.67 -21.40
C GLY A 809 -20.36 8.24 -22.78
N VAL A 810 -19.10 7.82 -22.84
CA VAL A 810 -18.50 7.30 -24.08
C VAL A 810 -18.98 5.87 -24.28
N PRO A 811 -19.62 5.53 -25.41
CA PRO A 811 -20.20 4.20 -25.62
C PRO A 811 -19.19 3.05 -25.49
N GLU A 812 -17.93 3.27 -25.90
CA GLU A 812 -16.85 2.27 -25.82
C GLU A 812 -16.48 1.88 -24.37
N LEU A 813 -16.86 2.70 -23.39
CA LEU A 813 -16.56 2.50 -21.96
C LEU A 813 -17.75 1.96 -21.15
N ALA A 814 -18.95 1.93 -21.73
CA ALA A 814 -20.19 1.61 -21.03
C ALA A 814 -20.57 0.12 -21.16
N MET A 815 -21.04 -0.50 -20.07
CA MET A 815 -21.59 -1.86 -20.13
C MET A 815 -22.93 -1.90 -20.87
N LYS A 816 -23.78 -0.91 -20.64
CA LYS A 816 -25.05 -0.75 -21.34
C LYS A 816 -24.83 0.21 -22.49
N ALA A 817 -25.33 -0.11 -23.68
CA ALA A 817 -25.44 0.88 -24.74
C ALA A 817 -26.30 2.04 -24.21
N VAL A 818 -25.66 3.14 -23.80
CA VAL A 818 -26.34 4.42 -23.58
C VAL A 818 -27.02 4.69 -24.92
N GLY A 819 -28.35 4.64 -24.91
CA GLY A 819 -29.17 4.34 -26.08
C GLY A 819 -28.75 5.11 -27.34
N ASP A 820 -29.00 4.49 -28.48
CA ASP A 820 -28.61 4.83 -29.87
C ASP A 820 -29.10 6.21 -30.39
N LYS A 821 -29.08 7.24 -29.54
CA LYS A 821 -29.43 8.62 -29.88
C LYS A 821 -28.23 9.51 -29.60
N GLN A 822 -27.98 10.40 -30.55
CA GLN A 822 -26.84 11.29 -30.71
C GLN A 822 -26.73 12.38 -29.62
N THR A 823 -26.90 12.05 -28.33
CA THR A 823 -26.76 13.02 -27.23
C THR A 823 -25.30 13.13 -26.83
N LEU A 824 -24.66 14.24 -27.22
CA LEU A 824 -23.28 14.57 -26.90
C LEU A 824 -23.29 15.78 -25.99
N VAL A 825 -23.14 15.58 -24.69
CA VAL A 825 -23.09 16.66 -23.70
C VAL A 825 -21.70 16.70 -23.08
N ILE A 826 -21.07 17.87 -23.11
CA ILE A 826 -19.74 18.08 -22.53
C ILE A 826 -19.90 18.91 -21.26
N SER A 827 -19.26 18.47 -20.17
CA SER A 827 -19.32 19.13 -18.86
C SER A 827 -17.93 19.61 -18.43
N PRO A 828 -17.75 20.91 -18.11
CA PRO A 828 -16.45 21.43 -17.68
C PRO A 828 -15.93 20.78 -16.40
N TYR A 829 -16.80 20.47 -15.42
CA TYR A 829 -16.39 19.83 -14.16
C TYR A 829 -15.70 18.48 -14.40
N SER A 830 -16.11 17.75 -15.44
CA SER A 830 -15.44 16.52 -15.84
C SER A 830 -13.99 16.79 -16.26
N THR A 831 -13.74 17.86 -17.02
CA THR A 831 -12.38 18.26 -17.37
C THR A 831 -11.57 18.63 -16.13
N PHE A 832 -12.18 19.30 -15.14
CA PHE A 832 -11.52 19.55 -13.85
C PHE A 832 -11.16 18.24 -13.12
N LEU A 833 -12.00 17.21 -13.13
CA LEU A 833 -11.63 15.89 -12.60
C LEU A 833 -10.42 15.29 -13.35
N GLY A 834 -10.30 15.55 -14.66
CA GLY A 834 -9.14 15.17 -15.47
C GLY A 834 -7.81 15.77 -15.02
N LEU A 835 -7.82 16.86 -14.23
CA LEU A 835 -6.62 17.43 -13.62
C LEU A 835 -5.89 16.40 -12.74
N LEU A 836 -6.62 15.50 -12.09
CA LEU A 836 -6.05 14.49 -11.18
C LEU A 836 -5.14 13.48 -11.89
N THR A 837 -5.24 13.37 -13.22
CA THR A 837 -4.47 12.38 -14.01
C THR A 837 -3.59 13.02 -15.09
N ASP A 838 -4.09 14.04 -15.80
CA ASP A 838 -3.33 14.74 -16.86
C ASP A 838 -3.58 16.26 -16.77
N PRO A 839 -2.92 16.94 -15.80
CA PRO A 839 -3.13 18.36 -15.54
C PRO A 839 -2.99 19.24 -16.77
N GLN A 840 -1.98 18.99 -17.60
CA GLN A 840 -1.69 19.82 -18.77
C GLN A 840 -2.79 19.70 -19.84
N ALA A 841 -3.23 18.48 -20.14
CA ALA A 841 -4.29 18.28 -21.12
C ALA A 841 -5.63 18.86 -20.62
N ALA A 842 -5.92 18.73 -19.32
CA ALA A 842 -7.11 19.30 -18.71
C ALA A 842 -7.10 20.84 -18.78
N VAL A 843 -6.00 21.50 -18.38
CA VAL A 843 -5.87 22.96 -18.48
C VAL A 843 -5.98 23.44 -19.93
N ALA A 844 -5.34 22.76 -20.88
CA ALA A 844 -5.45 23.11 -22.29
C ALA A 844 -6.90 23.03 -22.78
N ASN A 845 -7.65 22.01 -22.36
CA ASN A 845 -9.06 21.84 -22.70
C ASN A 845 -9.95 22.92 -22.04
N LEU A 846 -9.70 23.26 -20.76
CA LEU A 846 -10.40 24.34 -20.06
C LEU A 846 -10.19 25.70 -20.74
N ARG A 847 -8.99 26.00 -21.24
CA ARG A 847 -8.74 27.22 -22.04
C ARG A 847 -9.58 27.27 -23.31
N VAL A 848 -9.72 26.13 -23.99
CA VAL A 848 -10.59 26.05 -25.18
C VAL A 848 -12.05 26.32 -24.80
N MET A 849 -12.53 25.72 -23.70
CA MET A 849 -13.88 25.94 -23.19
C MET A 849 -14.12 27.41 -22.80
N ASP A 850 -13.16 28.04 -22.10
CA ASP A 850 -13.24 29.45 -21.71
C ASP A 850 -13.27 30.37 -22.95
N GLY A 851 -12.45 30.07 -23.97
CA GLY A 851 -12.46 30.76 -25.25
C GLY A 851 -13.78 30.63 -26.04
N PHE A 852 -14.58 29.59 -25.78
CA PHE A 852 -15.94 29.43 -26.30
C PHE A 852 -17.01 30.11 -25.43
N GLY A 853 -16.63 30.81 -24.35
CA GLY A 853 -17.56 31.53 -23.49
C GLY A 853 -18.31 30.62 -22.52
N TRP A 854 -17.72 29.49 -22.11
CA TRP A 854 -18.35 28.53 -21.19
C TRP A 854 -18.20 28.91 -19.71
N SER A 855 -17.78 30.15 -19.42
CA SER A 855 -17.51 30.67 -18.08
C SER A 855 -18.38 31.89 -17.81
N GLY A 856 -19.01 31.92 -16.64
CA GLY A 856 -19.82 33.04 -16.15
C GLY A 856 -19.32 33.56 -14.80
N SER A 857 -20.25 34.08 -14.00
CA SER A 857 -19.97 34.74 -12.71
C SER A 857 -19.34 33.81 -11.68
N TYR A 858 -19.80 32.57 -11.62
CA TYR A 858 -19.31 31.54 -10.67
C TYR A 858 -18.33 30.55 -11.31
N GLY A 859 -17.72 30.92 -12.43
CA GLY A 859 -16.82 30.04 -13.18
C GLY A 859 -17.57 29.30 -14.28
N PHE A 860 -17.06 28.11 -14.65
CA PHE A 860 -17.60 27.35 -15.76
C PHE A 860 -19.06 26.94 -15.53
N TYR A 861 -19.89 27.12 -16.56
CA TYR A 861 -21.27 26.64 -16.57
C TYR A 861 -21.33 25.11 -16.53
N GLU A 862 -22.51 24.60 -16.22
CA GLU A 862 -22.80 23.18 -15.99
C GLU A 862 -22.39 22.27 -17.16
N ALA A 863 -22.84 22.60 -18.37
CA ALA A 863 -22.59 21.77 -19.54
C ALA A 863 -22.86 22.51 -20.85
N VAL A 864 -22.45 21.90 -21.96
CA VAL A 864 -22.86 22.26 -23.32
C VAL A 864 -23.40 21.04 -24.04
N ASP A 865 -24.62 21.17 -24.55
CA ASP A 865 -25.36 20.12 -25.23
C ASP A 865 -25.22 20.25 -26.75
N TYR A 866 -24.44 19.34 -27.36
CA TYR A 866 -24.22 19.25 -28.80
C TYR A 866 -25.24 18.39 -29.55
N THR A 867 -26.35 18.02 -28.92
CA THR A 867 -27.45 17.31 -29.60
C THR A 867 -28.07 18.17 -30.71
N LEU A 868 -28.02 19.50 -30.56
CA LEU A 868 -28.42 20.48 -31.57
C LEU A 868 -27.19 21.12 -32.23
N ALA A 869 -27.30 21.49 -33.51
CA ALA A 869 -26.22 22.13 -34.26
C ALA A 869 -25.80 23.46 -33.59
N GLY A 870 -24.51 23.59 -33.26
CA GLY A 870 -23.93 24.79 -32.65
C GLY A 870 -23.67 24.69 -31.14
N GLY A 871 -24.26 23.71 -30.44
CA GLY A 871 -24.10 23.50 -29.00
C GLY A 871 -24.92 24.50 -28.16
N ASP A 872 -25.76 23.99 -27.25
CA ASP A 872 -26.53 24.82 -26.32
C ASP A 872 -25.86 24.88 -24.94
N VAL A 873 -25.55 26.09 -24.47
CA VAL A 873 -24.85 26.29 -23.18
C VAL A 873 -25.86 26.27 -22.04
N ILE A 874 -25.72 25.31 -21.15
CA ILE A 874 -26.56 25.14 -19.98
C ILE A 874 -26.09 26.07 -18.87
N ARG A 875 -26.63 27.30 -18.85
CA ARG A 875 -26.23 28.40 -17.95
C ARG A 875 -26.71 28.20 -16.51
N SER A 876 -26.16 27.19 -15.85
CA SER A 876 -26.40 26.85 -14.45
C SER A 876 -25.10 26.42 -13.77
N TRP A 877 -25.09 26.40 -12.44
CA TRP A 877 -24.01 25.87 -11.62
C TRP A 877 -24.60 24.95 -10.55
N MET A 878 -24.14 23.69 -10.52
CA MET A 878 -24.50 22.72 -9.48
C MET A 878 -23.46 22.69 -8.37
N ALA A 879 -23.89 22.67 -7.11
CA ALA A 879 -23.00 22.77 -5.95
C ALA A 879 -21.94 21.66 -5.91
N HIS A 880 -22.30 20.41 -6.19
CA HIS A 880 -21.35 19.31 -6.19
C HIS A 880 -20.38 19.34 -7.38
N HIS A 881 -20.80 19.81 -8.56
CA HIS A 881 -19.90 20.01 -9.72
C HIS A 881 -18.89 21.13 -9.48
N GLN A 882 -19.34 22.24 -8.88
CA GLN A 882 -18.45 23.32 -8.43
C GLN A 882 -17.49 22.82 -7.35
N GLY A 883 -18.00 22.07 -6.37
CA GLY A 883 -17.20 21.44 -5.32
C GLY A 883 -16.10 20.55 -5.90
N MET A 884 -16.45 19.58 -6.76
CA MET A 884 -15.47 18.72 -7.43
C MET A 884 -14.41 19.50 -8.19
N SER A 885 -14.82 20.55 -8.91
CA SER A 885 -13.89 21.40 -9.66
C SER A 885 -12.87 22.07 -8.74
N LEU A 886 -13.32 22.66 -7.62
CA LEU A 886 -12.43 23.28 -6.64
C LEU A 886 -11.51 22.27 -5.96
N LEU A 887 -12.04 21.11 -5.55
CA LEU A 887 -11.22 20.08 -4.90
C LEU A 887 -10.15 19.54 -5.86
N SER A 888 -10.45 19.40 -7.15
CA SER A 888 -9.45 19.06 -8.18
C SER A 888 -8.35 20.10 -8.31
N ILE A 889 -8.71 21.39 -8.34
CA ILE A 889 -7.75 22.50 -8.38
C ILE A 889 -6.85 22.45 -7.15
N CYS A 890 -7.44 22.37 -5.96
CA CYS A 890 -6.73 22.29 -4.69
C CYS A 890 -5.77 21.10 -4.65
N ASN A 891 -6.21 19.92 -5.10
CA ASN A 891 -5.37 18.74 -5.19
C ASN A 891 -4.16 18.92 -6.12
N VAL A 892 -4.32 19.52 -7.30
CA VAL A 892 -3.18 19.68 -8.19
C VAL A 892 -2.24 20.82 -7.77
N LEU A 893 -2.77 21.94 -7.28
CA LEU A 893 -1.96 23.10 -6.90
C LEU A 893 -1.23 22.92 -5.57
N LEU A 894 -1.79 22.15 -4.63
CA LEU A 894 -1.27 21.99 -3.27
C LEU A 894 -0.75 20.56 -2.96
N ASP A 895 -0.41 19.79 -3.99
CA ASP A 895 0.15 18.43 -3.87
C ASP A 895 -0.75 17.45 -3.10
N PHE A 896 -1.99 17.34 -3.56
CA PHE A 896 -3.02 16.39 -3.14
C PHE A 896 -3.29 16.39 -1.62
N PRO A 897 -3.64 17.53 -1.00
CA PRO A 897 -3.88 17.58 0.43
C PRO A 897 -5.12 16.77 0.85
N LEU A 898 -6.17 16.67 0.01
CA LEU A 898 -7.39 15.96 0.42
C LEU A 898 -7.19 14.44 0.48
N PRO A 899 -6.53 13.78 -0.50
CA PRO A 899 -6.14 12.39 -0.34
C PRO A 899 -5.21 12.16 0.85
N ARG A 900 -4.29 13.09 1.12
CA ARG A 900 -3.41 13.01 2.30
C ARG A 900 -4.21 13.05 3.61
N LEU A 901 -5.20 13.92 3.71
CA LEU A 901 -6.08 14.06 4.87
C LEU A 901 -7.02 12.86 5.03
N PHE A 902 -7.67 12.41 3.96
CA PHE A 902 -8.54 11.23 4.00
C PHE A 902 -7.77 9.97 4.45
N HIS A 903 -6.56 9.77 3.91
CA HIS A 903 -5.67 8.68 4.30
C HIS A 903 -4.91 8.92 5.61
N ALA A 904 -5.13 10.03 6.32
CA ALA A 904 -4.64 10.16 7.69
C ALA A 904 -5.56 9.46 8.70
N GLU A 905 -6.79 9.12 8.31
CA GLU A 905 -7.70 8.34 9.15
C GLU A 905 -7.20 6.90 9.33
N PRO A 906 -6.95 6.43 10.57
CA PRO A 906 -6.43 5.07 10.81
C PRO A 906 -7.29 3.95 10.20
N ARG A 907 -8.62 4.11 10.16
CA ARG A 907 -9.54 3.15 9.52
C ARG A 907 -9.32 3.06 8.00
N VAL A 908 -9.02 4.19 7.36
CA VAL A 908 -8.69 4.26 5.92
C VAL A 908 -7.34 3.59 5.66
N LEU A 909 -6.32 3.90 6.46
CA LEU A 909 -4.99 3.27 6.35
C LEU A 909 -5.06 1.75 6.50
N ALA A 910 -5.83 1.25 7.47
CA ALA A 910 -6.06 -0.19 7.66
C ALA A 910 -6.73 -0.89 6.46
N THR A 911 -7.33 -0.12 5.56
CA THR A 911 -8.08 -0.62 4.40
C THR A 911 -7.39 -0.27 3.07
N GLU A 912 -6.34 0.56 3.09
CA GLU A 912 -5.64 1.10 1.91
C GLU A 912 -5.11 0.00 0.98
N LEU A 913 -4.75 -1.16 1.51
CA LEU A 913 -4.27 -2.31 0.73
C LEU A 913 -5.24 -2.78 -0.37
N LEU A 914 -6.54 -2.50 -0.24
CA LEU A 914 -7.52 -2.77 -1.29
C LEU A 914 -7.28 -1.96 -2.58
N LEU A 915 -6.59 -0.83 -2.47
CA LEU A 915 -6.24 0.05 -3.58
C LEU A 915 -4.95 -0.41 -4.28
N HIS A 916 -4.26 -1.40 -3.74
CA HIS A 916 -2.99 -1.93 -4.25
C HIS A 916 -3.18 -3.12 -5.21
N GLU A 917 -4.38 -3.28 -5.79
CA GLU A 917 -4.69 -4.37 -6.73
C GLU A 917 -3.85 -4.27 -8.01
N ARG A 918 -3.15 -5.37 -8.34
CA ARG A 918 -2.29 -5.46 -9.54
C ARG A 918 -3.09 -5.54 -10.83
N VAL A 919 -2.51 -5.05 -11.93
CA VAL A 919 -3.02 -5.32 -13.29
C VAL A 919 -2.78 -6.80 -13.64
N PRO A 920 -3.81 -7.59 -14.01
CA PRO A 920 -3.64 -9.00 -14.33
C PRO A 920 -2.80 -9.20 -15.59
N SER A 921 -1.91 -10.19 -15.60
CA SER A 921 -1.02 -10.49 -16.74
C SER A 921 -1.73 -11.16 -17.93
N ALA A 922 -2.96 -11.62 -17.74
CA ALA A 922 -3.81 -12.20 -18.77
C ALA A 922 -5.26 -11.80 -18.49
N VAL A 923 -5.75 -10.79 -19.19
CA VAL A 923 -7.17 -10.42 -19.13
C VAL A 923 -7.84 -11.00 -20.36
N THR A 924 -8.77 -11.93 -20.15
CA THR A 924 -9.73 -12.33 -21.17
C THR A 924 -10.64 -11.14 -21.46
N VAL A 925 -10.45 -10.52 -22.62
CA VAL A 925 -11.42 -9.58 -23.18
C VAL A 925 -12.58 -10.44 -23.67
N GLU A 926 -13.67 -10.48 -22.91
CA GLU A 926 -14.92 -11.03 -23.41
C GLU A 926 -15.52 -10.00 -24.38
N ALA A 927 -15.30 -10.22 -25.67
CA ALA A 927 -16.06 -9.54 -26.70
C ALA A 927 -17.44 -10.22 -26.73
N GLU A 928 -18.47 -9.58 -26.20
CA GLU A 928 -19.84 -9.98 -26.55
C GLU A 928 -20.08 -9.57 -28.01
N GLU A 929 -20.23 -10.56 -28.88
CA GLU A 929 -20.99 -10.40 -30.11
C GLU A 929 -22.38 -9.92 -29.71
N VAL A 930 -22.69 -8.67 -30.04
CA VAL A 930 -24.05 -8.13 -29.93
C VAL A 930 -24.92 -8.98 -30.87
N GLU A 931 -25.68 -9.92 -30.31
CA GLU A 931 -26.76 -10.56 -31.06
C GLU A 931 -27.74 -9.44 -31.47
N PRO A 932 -28.02 -9.27 -32.78
CA PRO A 932 -29.00 -8.30 -33.21
C PRO A 932 -30.36 -8.74 -32.66
N ALA A 933 -30.98 -7.86 -31.88
CA ALA A 933 -32.31 -8.07 -31.33
C ALA A 933 -33.26 -8.53 -32.44
N ALA A 934 -33.71 -9.78 -32.35
CA ALA A 934 -34.75 -10.30 -33.21
C ALA A 934 -36.04 -9.50 -32.92
N ALA A 935 -36.55 -8.83 -33.95
CA ALA A 935 -37.83 -8.17 -33.92
C ALA A 935 -38.95 -9.17 -33.61
N ALA A 936 -39.71 -8.92 -32.54
CA ALA A 936 -41.07 -9.41 -32.33
C ALA A 936 -41.84 -8.41 -31.46
#